data_AF-A0A0K2A217-F1
#
_entry.id   AF-A0A0K2A217-F1
#
_cell.length_a   1.000
_cell.length_b   1.000
_cell.length_c   1.000
_cell.angle_alpha   90.00
_cell.angle_beta   90.00
_cell.angle_gamma   90.00
#
_symmetry.space_group_name_H-M   'P 1'
#
loop_
_entity.id
_entity.type
_entity.pdbx_description
1 polymer ?
#
loop_
_entity_poly.entity_id
_entity_poly.type
_entity_poly.pdbx_seq_one_letter_code
_entity_poly.pdbx_strand_id
1 'polypeptide(L)'
;MGSGGVIHCRCAKCFCYPTKRRIRRRPRNLTILSLPEDVLFHILKWLSVGDILAVRAVHSHLKYLVDSHASVWACASFQELWPSPKNLKLFERAAEKGNFEAAVKLGIAYLYNEGLSVSDEARAEVNGLKASRFFSLAERLNVGAEPFIWLFIRPPWSVSGSCCKAVVHESLRAECQLQRTHKASILHCLGRVLSLFEDEEKRKQARELLEEAAHQGCLASSYLLWESDRRTDVSDPGRCLHSFRKLRDYAAKGCWEAQLALAKACANGNQLGLEGKACNEIVCQMFQGSQAISKQQVFSVQKGLNDTMRYILIDWLVEVATMKDFTSLCLHLTVECVDRYLRRRLVPRYKLQLLGIACMVICTRFISKEILTIREAVWLTDNTYKYEDLVRMMGEIVSALEGKIRIPTVVDYKEVLLTLVPVAPRTQHLCSFLCELSLLHTSLSAFAPAHLASAALLLARLMHGQTQPWTTRMWDLTGFSYEDLMPCVLSLHKKCFHDDAPKDYRQVSLTAVKQRFEDKRYEEISQEEVLSYGQLCATLGVKQESPEPPSFLSAGEIHTFLSSPSGRRTKRKRENSLQEDRGSFVTTPTAELSSQEETLLGSFLDWSLDCYSGYEGDQESEGEKEGDVTVPSGILDVTVVYLNPEQHCCQESSDEEPCPEDEGCLVPGTHTLPIPGSLLCSRRELGKDVTTSGYSSISSASSTNSVDVSSGDPPQSTSVLSPGSDSSTQPCHHQAKKSCLQCRPPNLLENSVSPRQVKRQNLSVHSDEDMNLGFLKL
;
A
#
# COMPACT_ATOMS: atom_id res chain seq x y z
N MET A 1 48.74 -13.00 -96.15
CA MET A 1 48.13 -11.65 -96.25
C MET A 1 47.69 -11.29 -94.83
N GLY A 2 48.05 -10.17 -94.22
CA GLY A 2 48.25 -8.83 -94.78
C GLY A 2 47.30 -7.89 -94.02
N SER A 3 47.62 -7.59 -92.76
CA SER A 3 48.11 -6.26 -92.32
C SER A 3 46.96 -5.32 -91.90
N GLY A 4 46.91 -4.96 -90.62
CA GLY A 4 45.85 -4.12 -90.04
C GLY A 4 46.01 -3.94 -88.53
N GLY A 5 47.11 -3.30 -88.11
CA GLY A 5 47.41 -3.12 -86.68
C GLY A 5 46.60 -2.00 -86.04
N VAL A 6 45.95 -2.30 -84.91
CA VAL A 6 45.32 -1.30 -84.02
C VAL A 6 45.97 -1.39 -82.65
N ILE A 7 46.76 -0.36 -82.29
CA ILE A 7 47.44 -0.29 -80.99
C ILE A 7 46.46 0.24 -79.95
N HIS A 8 45.80 -0.65 -79.22
CA HIS A 8 44.93 -0.24 -78.12
C HIS A 8 45.75 0.29 -76.93
N CYS A 9 45.53 1.58 -76.61
CA CYS A 9 46.20 2.29 -75.53
C CYS A 9 45.92 1.65 -74.16
N ARG A 10 46.96 1.18 -73.48
CA ARG A 10 46.89 0.60 -72.12
C ARG A 10 46.92 1.66 -71.00
N CYS A 11 46.25 2.80 -71.17
CA CYS A 11 46.15 3.78 -70.09
C CYS A 11 44.97 3.47 -69.15
N ALA A 12 45.12 3.75 -67.85
CA ALA A 12 44.12 3.42 -66.82
C ALA A 12 42.80 4.19 -66.95
N LYS A 13 42.67 5.11 -67.92
CA LYS A 13 41.44 5.89 -68.18
C LYS A 13 40.47 5.22 -69.17
N CYS A 14 40.89 4.17 -69.87
CA CYS A 14 40.06 3.52 -70.91
C CYS A 14 39.25 2.31 -70.42
N PHE A 15 39.45 1.83 -69.19
CA PHE A 15 38.63 0.79 -68.59
C PHE A 15 37.44 1.39 -67.83
N CYS A 16 36.32 1.60 -68.52
CA CYS A 16 35.03 1.84 -67.88
C CYS A 16 34.59 0.58 -67.12
N TYR A 17 34.91 0.49 -65.83
CA TYR A 17 34.28 -0.48 -64.94
C TYR A 17 32.75 -0.36 -65.05
N PRO A 18 32.00 -1.45 -65.30
CA PRO A 18 30.56 -1.41 -65.15
C PRO A 18 30.27 -1.04 -63.69
N THR A 19 29.61 0.11 -63.48
CA THR A 19 29.30 0.60 -62.13
C THR A 19 28.49 -0.46 -61.41
N LYS A 20 29.10 -1.09 -60.39
CA LYS A 20 28.43 -2.12 -59.58
C LYS A 20 27.11 -1.55 -59.11
N ARG A 21 26.00 -2.03 -59.69
CA ARG A 21 24.65 -1.67 -59.23
C ARG A 21 24.63 -1.97 -57.74
N ARG A 22 24.65 -0.93 -56.91
CA ARG A 22 24.45 -1.07 -55.47
C ARG A 22 23.03 -1.57 -55.29
N ILE A 23 22.87 -2.89 -55.28
CA ILE A 23 21.69 -3.54 -54.72
C ILE A 23 21.67 -3.06 -53.27
N ARG A 24 20.88 -2.00 -53.00
CA ARG A 24 20.39 -1.72 -51.66
C ARG A 24 19.69 -3.01 -51.25
N ARG A 25 20.36 -3.84 -50.44
CA ARG A 25 19.67 -4.84 -49.64
C ARG A 25 18.55 -4.05 -48.96
N ARG A 26 17.30 -4.37 -49.28
CA ARG A 26 16.17 -3.81 -48.53
C ARG A 26 16.48 -4.11 -47.05
N PRO A 27 16.29 -3.15 -46.12
CA PRO A 27 16.38 -3.49 -44.71
C PRO A 27 15.48 -4.72 -44.49
N ARG A 28 15.95 -5.71 -43.72
CA ARG A 28 15.07 -6.82 -43.35
C ARG A 28 13.91 -6.19 -42.58
N ASN A 29 12.69 -6.37 -43.07
CA ASN A 29 11.49 -5.97 -42.35
C ASN A 29 11.34 -6.94 -41.15
N LEU A 30 12.05 -6.63 -40.07
CA LEU A 30 11.98 -7.38 -38.82
C LEU A 30 10.59 -7.16 -38.22
N THR A 31 9.75 -8.18 -38.34
CA THR A 31 8.44 -8.24 -37.68
C THR A 31 8.62 -8.64 -36.22
N ILE A 32 7.61 -8.41 -35.38
CA ILE A 32 7.64 -8.84 -33.96
C ILE A 32 7.93 -10.34 -33.84
N LEU A 33 7.39 -11.16 -34.76
CA LEU A 33 7.65 -12.61 -34.90
C LEU A 33 9.09 -13.00 -35.29
N SER A 34 10.00 -12.03 -35.47
CA SER A 34 11.43 -12.27 -35.73
C SER A 34 12.33 -11.92 -34.53
N LEU A 35 11.74 -11.58 -33.39
CA LEU A 35 12.43 -11.42 -32.11
C LEU A 35 12.58 -12.79 -31.40
N PRO A 36 13.62 -12.99 -30.57
CA PRO A 36 13.72 -14.16 -29.70
C PRO A 36 12.55 -14.25 -28.72
N GLU A 37 12.17 -15.47 -28.33
CA GLU A 37 11.05 -15.71 -27.41
C GLU A 37 11.24 -15.00 -26.06
N ASP A 38 12.46 -14.93 -25.52
CA ASP A 38 12.77 -14.15 -24.31
C ASP A 38 12.33 -12.69 -24.40
N VAL A 39 12.50 -12.06 -25.57
CA VAL A 39 12.09 -10.68 -25.82
C VAL A 39 10.58 -10.58 -25.95
N LEU A 40 9.93 -11.56 -26.58
CA LEU A 40 8.47 -11.65 -26.65
C LEU A 40 7.86 -11.83 -25.27
N PHE A 41 8.41 -12.67 -24.40
CA PHE A 41 7.97 -12.80 -23.00
C PHE A 41 8.17 -11.49 -22.21
N HIS A 42 9.27 -10.76 -22.41
CA HIS A 42 9.47 -9.46 -21.77
C HIS A 42 8.48 -8.39 -22.25
N ILE A 43 8.02 -8.45 -23.50
CA ILE A 43 6.94 -7.60 -24.00
C ILE A 43 5.60 -8.03 -23.39
N LEU A 44 5.26 -9.32 -23.45
CA LEU A 44 3.99 -9.88 -22.96
C LEU A 44 3.76 -9.66 -21.46
N LYS A 45 4.81 -9.72 -20.63
CA LYS A 45 4.74 -9.60 -19.16
C LYS A 45 4.11 -8.29 -18.64
N TRP A 46 4.09 -7.22 -19.43
CA TRP A 46 3.64 -5.89 -18.99
C TRP A 46 2.40 -5.39 -19.75
N LEU A 47 1.72 -6.29 -20.47
CA LEU A 47 0.48 -6.00 -21.17
C LEU A 47 -0.74 -6.18 -20.24
N SER A 48 -1.85 -5.51 -20.56
CA SER A 48 -3.13 -5.83 -19.94
C SER A 48 -3.61 -7.21 -20.41
N VAL A 49 -4.45 -7.89 -19.62
CA VAL A 49 -5.08 -9.15 -20.06
C VAL A 49 -5.87 -8.99 -21.37
N GLY A 50 -6.42 -7.80 -21.63
CA GLY A 50 -7.08 -7.48 -22.91
C GLY A 50 -6.11 -7.47 -24.10
N ASP A 51 -4.97 -6.81 -23.94
CA ASP A 51 -3.91 -6.79 -24.95
C ASP A 51 -3.30 -8.19 -25.17
N ILE A 52 -3.11 -8.97 -24.10
CA ILE A 52 -2.63 -10.36 -24.17
C ILE A 52 -3.61 -11.24 -24.97
N LEU A 53 -4.92 -11.08 -24.75
CA LEU A 53 -5.95 -11.78 -25.53
C LEU A 53 -6.00 -11.33 -27.00
N ALA A 54 -5.79 -10.03 -27.28
CA ALA A 54 -5.65 -9.54 -28.64
C ALA A 54 -4.41 -10.13 -29.34
N VAL A 55 -3.25 -10.12 -28.68
CA VAL A 55 -1.99 -10.70 -29.20
C VAL A 55 -2.12 -12.21 -29.43
N ARG A 56 -2.81 -12.93 -28.53
CA ARG A 56 -3.15 -14.36 -28.66
C ARG A 56 -4.01 -14.65 -29.90
N ALA A 57 -4.86 -13.72 -30.33
CA ALA A 57 -5.71 -13.88 -31.51
C ALA A 57 -5.00 -13.62 -32.85
N VAL A 58 -3.85 -12.92 -32.86
CA VAL A 58 -3.20 -12.44 -34.09
C VAL A 58 -2.38 -13.52 -34.82
N HIS A 59 -1.77 -14.48 -34.12
CA HIS A 59 -0.90 -15.48 -34.76
C HIS A 59 -0.75 -16.77 -33.94
N SER A 60 -0.64 -17.93 -34.60
CA SER A 60 -0.55 -19.25 -33.94
C SER A 60 0.63 -19.38 -32.97
N HIS A 61 1.81 -18.89 -33.34
CA HIS A 61 2.98 -18.86 -32.46
C HIS A 61 2.76 -17.93 -31.24
N LEU A 62 2.09 -16.79 -31.41
CA LEU A 62 1.75 -15.89 -30.29
C LEU A 62 0.69 -16.52 -29.37
N LYS A 63 -0.28 -17.26 -29.95
CA LYS A 63 -1.22 -18.09 -29.20
C LYS A 63 -0.49 -19.13 -28.34
N TYR A 64 0.48 -19.86 -28.91
CA TYR A 64 1.30 -20.84 -28.18
C TYR A 64 2.08 -20.19 -27.03
N LEU A 65 2.81 -19.09 -27.30
CA LEU A 65 3.56 -18.37 -26.27
C LEU A 65 2.67 -17.87 -25.12
N VAL A 66 1.46 -17.37 -25.42
CA VAL A 66 0.49 -16.94 -24.41
C VAL A 66 -0.15 -18.12 -23.69
N ASP A 67 -0.52 -19.20 -24.38
CA ASP A 67 -1.26 -20.30 -23.74
C ASP A 67 -0.37 -21.24 -22.91
N SER A 68 0.86 -21.52 -23.36
CA SER A 68 1.76 -22.48 -22.70
C SER A 68 2.56 -21.89 -21.52
N HIS A 69 2.87 -20.58 -21.53
CA HIS A 69 3.80 -20.01 -20.54
C HIS A 69 3.07 -19.36 -19.36
N ALA A 70 3.15 -20.02 -18.20
CA ALA A 70 2.58 -19.54 -16.94
C ALA A 70 3.04 -18.11 -16.57
N SER A 71 4.28 -17.75 -16.89
CA SER A 71 4.86 -16.43 -16.59
C SER A 71 4.21 -15.26 -17.31
N VAL A 72 3.50 -15.50 -18.42
CA VAL A 72 2.67 -14.46 -19.07
C VAL A 72 1.44 -14.16 -18.22
N TRP A 73 0.74 -15.20 -17.76
CA TRP A 73 -0.44 -15.07 -16.91
C TRP A 73 -0.11 -14.60 -15.49
N ALA A 74 1.04 -14.97 -14.94
CA ALA A 74 1.53 -14.51 -13.64
C ALA A 74 1.76 -12.98 -13.58
N CYS A 75 2.16 -12.36 -14.69
CA CYS A 75 2.46 -10.93 -14.77
C CYS A 75 1.38 -10.07 -15.44
N ALA A 76 0.42 -10.70 -16.15
CA ALA A 76 -0.69 -10.02 -16.81
C ALA A 76 -1.45 -9.07 -15.86
N SER A 77 -1.60 -7.79 -16.20
CA SER A 77 -2.36 -6.86 -15.34
C SER A 77 -3.85 -6.86 -15.67
N PHE A 78 -4.66 -6.78 -14.61
CA PHE A 78 -6.12 -6.74 -14.62
C PHE A 78 -6.64 -5.35 -14.21
N GLN A 79 -5.85 -4.29 -14.45
CA GLN A 79 -6.19 -2.91 -14.08
C GLN A 79 -7.54 -2.46 -14.66
N GLU A 80 -8.39 -1.85 -13.82
CA GLU A 80 -9.76 -1.43 -14.13
C GLU A 80 -10.70 -2.60 -14.55
N LEU A 81 -10.25 -3.86 -14.39
CA LEU A 81 -11.06 -5.05 -14.56
C LEU A 81 -11.33 -5.72 -13.21
N TRP A 82 -12.58 -6.16 -13.04
CA TRP A 82 -13.05 -6.89 -11.88
C TRP A 82 -13.56 -8.30 -12.29
N PRO A 83 -13.49 -9.31 -11.40
CA PRO A 83 -14.13 -10.60 -11.63
C PRO A 83 -15.64 -10.51 -11.91
N SER A 84 -16.10 -11.26 -12.90
CA SER A 84 -17.49 -11.37 -13.32
C SER A 84 -17.71 -12.70 -14.07
N PRO A 85 -18.95 -13.21 -14.20
CA PRO A 85 -19.21 -14.47 -14.93
C PRO A 85 -18.64 -14.52 -16.36
N LYS A 86 -18.47 -13.36 -17.01
CA LYS A 86 -17.93 -13.22 -18.37
C LYS A 86 -16.40 -13.38 -18.46
N ASN A 87 -15.67 -13.04 -17.39
CA ASN A 87 -14.20 -13.04 -17.36
C ASN A 87 -13.58 -13.89 -16.23
N LEU A 88 -14.39 -14.52 -15.37
CA LEU A 88 -13.97 -15.31 -14.21
C LEU A 88 -12.86 -16.32 -14.55
N LYS A 89 -13.04 -17.10 -15.63
CA LYS A 89 -12.05 -18.10 -16.09
C LYS A 89 -10.68 -17.51 -16.43
N LEU A 90 -10.57 -16.22 -16.75
CA LEU A 90 -9.30 -15.52 -16.99
C LEU A 90 -8.61 -15.15 -15.68
N PHE A 91 -9.39 -14.69 -14.69
CA PHE A 91 -8.90 -14.42 -13.33
C PHE A 91 -8.46 -15.71 -12.64
N GLU A 92 -9.27 -16.77 -12.69
CA GLU A 92 -8.95 -18.09 -12.13
C GLU A 92 -7.65 -18.64 -12.74
N ARG A 93 -7.55 -18.66 -14.08
CA ARG A 93 -6.34 -19.07 -14.80
C ARG A 93 -5.12 -18.25 -14.39
N ALA A 94 -5.25 -16.93 -14.24
CA ALA A 94 -4.14 -16.07 -13.85
C ALA A 94 -3.68 -16.34 -12.40
N ALA A 95 -4.63 -16.41 -11.46
CA ALA A 95 -4.34 -16.75 -10.07
C ALA A 95 -3.63 -18.11 -9.96
N GLU A 96 -4.14 -19.13 -10.66
CA GLU A 96 -3.53 -20.48 -10.71
C GLU A 96 -2.16 -20.54 -11.39
N LYS A 97 -1.75 -19.50 -12.15
CA LYS A 97 -0.37 -19.32 -12.65
C LYS A 97 0.47 -18.40 -11.78
N GLY A 98 -0.01 -17.97 -10.62
CA GLY A 98 0.72 -17.18 -9.62
C GLY A 98 0.51 -15.67 -9.70
N ASN A 99 -0.58 -15.20 -10.30
CA ASN A 99 -0.89 -13.78 -10.39
C ASN A 99 -1.52 -13.25 -9.08
N PHE A 100 -0.76 -12.40 -8.36
CA PHE A 100 -1.23 -11.79 -7.11
C PHE A 100 -2.41 -10.83 -7.31
N GLU A 101 -2.43 -10.04 -8.39
CA GLU A 101 -3.53 -9.10 -8.68
C GLU A 101 -4.85 -9.85 -8.87
N ALA A 102 -4.82 -10.97 -9.61
CA ALA A 102 -5.99 -11.81 -9.82
C ALA A 102 -6.44 -12.52 -8.52
N ALA A 103 -5.50 -13.05 -7.73
CA ALA A 103 -5.81 -13.72 -6.46
C ALA A 103 -6.46 -12.78 -5.43
N VAL A 104 -5.94 -11.56 -5.25
CA VAL A 104 -6.52 -10.54 -4.36
C VAL A 104 -7.92 -10.13 -4.82
N LYS A 105 -8.08 -9.82 -6.11
CA LYS A 105 -9.39 -9.41 -6.66
C LYS A 105 -10.44 -10.52 -6.53
N LEU A 106 -10.07 -11.79 -6.78
CA LEU A 106 -10.98 -12.93 -6.56
C LEU A 106 -11.34 -13.14 -5.09
N GLY A 107 -10.37 -13.07 -4.17
CA GLY A 107 -10.63 -13.21 -2.73
C GLY A 107 -11.65 -12.21 -2.22
N ILE A 108 -11.47 -10.93 -2.58
CA ILE A 108 -12.36 -9.82 -2.21
C ILE A 108 -13.72 -9.91 -2.92
N ALA A 109 -13.74 -10.24 -4.22
CA ALA A 109 -14.99 -10.43 -4.98
C ALA A 109 -15.87 -11.53 -4.40
N TYR A 110 -15.30 -12.68 -4.02
CA TYR A 110 -16.06 -13.74 -3.36
C TYR A 110 -16.50 -13.33 -1.95
N LEU A 111 -15.61 -12.75 -1.13
CA LEU A 111 -15.91 -12.39 0.26
C LEU A 111 -17.11 -11.46 0.40
N TYR A 112 -17.23 -10.48 -0.50
CA TYR A 112 -18.29 -9.47 -0.51
C TYR A 112 -19.36 -9.72 -1.59
N ASN A 113 -19.35 -10.90 -2.25
CA ASN A 113 -20.26 -11.27 -3.34
C ASN A 113 -20.36 -10.20 -4.47
N GLU A 114 -19.25 -9.53 -4.78
CA GLU A 114 -19.21 -8.42 -5.74
C GLU A 114 -18.86 -8.93 -7.15
N GLY A 115 -19.69 -8.59 -8.14
CA GLY A 115 -19.50 -8.92 -9.55
C GLY A 115 -19.84 -10.35 -9.94
N LEU A 116 -20.05 -11.25 -8.97
CA LEU A 116 -20.18 -12.70 -9.18
C LEU A 116 -21.60 -13.20 -8.88
N SER A 117 -22.22 -13.85 -9.86
CA SER A 117 -23.56 -14.46 -9.72
C SER A 117 -23.47 -15.85 -9.10
N VAL A 118 -23.81 -15.96 -7.82
CA VAL A 118 -23.96 -17.23 -7.08
C VAL A 118 -25.39 -17.32 -6.55
N SER A 119 -25.99 -18.51 -6.60
CA SER A 119 -27.36 -18.77 -6.11
C SER A 119 -27.55 -18.32 -4.67
N ASP A 120 -28.80 -18.09 -4.26
CA ASP A 120 -29.13 -17.65 -2.89
C ASP A 120 -28.91 -18.77 -1.86
N GLU A 121 -29.08 -20.03 -2.25
CA GLU A 121 -28.79 -21.20 -1.42
C GLU A 121 -27.28 -21.35 -1.15
N ALA A 122 -26.92 -21.50 0.13
CA ALA A 122 -25.55 -21.70 0.61
C ALA A 122 -24.50 -20.64 0.16
N ARG A 123 -24.93 -19.47 -0.33
CA ARG A 123 -24.06 -18.40 -0.86
C ARG A 123 -22.83 -18.11 0.01
N ALA A 124 -23.03 -17.94 1.31
CA ALA A 124 -21.97 -17.56 2.25
C ALA A 124 -20.91 -18.66 2.45
N GLU A 125 -21.30 -19.94 2.41
CA GLU A 125 -20.38 -21.06 2.54
C GLU A 125 -19.56 -21.23 1.25
N VAL A 126 -20.24 -21.29 0.10
CA VAL A 126 -19.59 -21.46 -1.21
C VAL A 126 -18.66 -20.29 -1.53
N ASN A 127 -19.06 -19.05 -1.21
CA ASN A 127 -18.21 -17.88 -1.38
C ASN A 127 -17.08 -17.84 -0.36
N GLY A 128 -17.32 -18.18 0.91
CA GLY A 128 -16.28 -18.21 1.93
C GLY A 128 -15.17 -19.21 1.62
N LEU A 129 -15.52 -20.42 1.16
CA LEU A 129 -14.55 -21.42 0.73
C LEU A 129 -13.72 -20.96 -0.48
N LYS A 130 -14.34 -20.29 -1.46
CA LYS A 130 -13.63 -19.74 -2.63
C LYS A 130 -12.74 -18.54 -2.26
N ALA A 131 -13.25 -17.63 -1.44
CA ALA A 131 -12.48 -16.50 -0.93
C ALA A 131 -11.25 -16.99 -0.14
N SER A 132 -11.42 -17.98 0.74
CA SER A 132 -10.34 -18.64 1.48
C SER A 132 -9.24 -19.17 0.55
N ARG A 133 -9.60 -19.95 -0.48
CA ARG A 133 -8.65 -20.47 -1.49
C ARG A 133 -7.81 -19.36 -2.11
N PHE A 134 -8.42 -18.26 -2.55
CA PHE A 134 -7.72 -17.18 -3.24
C PHE A 134 -6.95 -16.24 -2.30
N PHE A 135 -7.43 -16.02 -1.07
CA PHE A 135 -6.70 -15.30 -0.03
C PHE A 135 -5.44 -16.07 0.43
N SER A 136 -5.58 -17.36 0.71
CA SER A 136 -4.47 -18.28 1.04
C SER A 136 -3.41 -18.33 -0.07
N LEU A 137 -3.86 -18.31 -1.33
CA LEU A 137 -2.98 -18.17 -2.49
C LEU A 137 -2.27 -16.80 -2.54
N ALA A 138 -2.98 -15.69 -2.30
CA ALA A 138 -2.40 -14.35 -2.30
C ALA A 138 -1.30 -14.18 -1.25
N GLU A 139 -1.48 -14.72 -0.03
CA GLU A 139 -0.43 -14.73 1.01
C GLU A 139 0.79 -15.57 0.61
N ARG A 140 0.58 -16.77 0.04
CA ARG A 140 1.67 -17.63 -0.45
C ARG A 140 2.47 -16.99 -1.58
N LEU A 141 1.85 -16.12 -2.38
CA LEU A 141 2.52 -15.35 -3.44
C LEU A 141 3.26 -14.11 -2.93
N ASN A 142 3.00 -13.66 -1.68
CA ASN A 142 3.46 -12.36 -1.16
C ASN A 142 4.34 -12.47 0.09
N VAL A 143 5.23 -13.47 0.12
CA VAL A 143 6.13 -13.82 1.25
C VAL A 143 6.99 -12.66 1.77
N GLY A 144 7.14 -11.57 0.99
CA GLY A 144 7.91 -10.36 1.33
C GLY A 144 7.07 -9.19 1.86
N ALA A 145 5.83 -9.40 2.30
CA ALA A 145 4.96 -8.39 2.91
C ALA A 145 4.47 -8.84 4.30
N GLU A 146 3.87 -7.91 5.07
CA GLU A 146 3.07 -8.29 6.23
C GLU A 146 1.77 -8.96 5.77
N PRO A 147 1.32 -10.05 6.40
CA PRO A 147 0.05 -10.69 6.08
C PRO A 147 -1.14 -9.73 6.30
N PHE A 148 -2.11 -9.76 5.38
CA PHE A 148 -3.13 -8.72 5.26
C PHE A 148 -4.57 -9.25 5.13
N ILE A 149 -4.81 -10.56 4.94
CA ILE A 149 -6.20 -11.10 4.85
C ILE A 149 -7.04 -10.68 6.06
N TRP A 150 -6.43 -10.69 7.25
CA TRP A 150 -7.10 -10.39 8.52
C TRP A 150 -7.82 -9.03 8.56
N LEU A 151 -7.44 -8.08 7.69
CA LEU A 151 -8.12 -6.79 7.50
C LEU A 151 -9.55 -6.92 6.98
N PHE A 152 -9.82 -7.95 6.17
CA PHE A 152 -11.10 -8.17 5.50
C PHE A 152 -12.02 -9.13 6.24
N ILE A 153 -11.47 -10.01 7.06
CA ILE A 153 -12.20 -11.01 7.86
C ILE A 153 -12.31 -10.64 9.35
N ARG A 154 -12.21 -9.34 9.67
CA ARG A 154 -12.35 -8.83 11.03
C ARG A 154 -13.70 -9.23 11.65
N PRO A 155 -13.76 -9.46 12.98
CA PRO A 155 -15.02 -9.67 13.71
C PRO A 155 -15.80 -8.35 13.89
N PRO A 156 -17.00 -8.38 14.52
CA PRO A 156 -17.80 -9.55 14.83
C PRO A 156 -18.37 -10.19 13.56
N TRP A 157 -18.74 -11.47 13.67
CA TRP A 157 -19.45 -12.19 12.62
C TRP A 157 -20.87 -12.50 13.08
N SER A 158 -21.79 -12.58 12.13
CA SER A 158 -23.20 -12.86 12.39
C SER A 158 -23.39 -14.22 13.09
N VAL A 159 -23.99 -14.19 14.27
CA VAL A 159 -24.33 -15.41 15.05
C VAL A 159 -25.40 -16.27 14.36
N SER A 160 -26.02 -15.78 13.29
CA SER A 160 -27.02 -16.53 12.50
C SER A 160 -26.42 -17.60 11.58
N GLY A 161 -25.09 -17.78 11.58
CA GLY A 161 -24.40 -18.93 10.98
C GLY A 161 -24.03 -18.80 9.50
N SER A 162 -24.44 -17.73 8.81
CA SER A 162 -24.24 -17.54 7.36
C SER A 162 -23.30 -16.38 7.00
N CYS A 163 -22.18 -16.21 7.72
CA CYS A 163 -21.24 -15.10 7.51
C CYS A 163 -20.02 -15.52 6.67
N CYS A 164 -19.81 -14.92 5.50
CA CYS A 164 -18.69 -15.23 4.59
C CYS A 164 -17.32 -15.15 5.29
N LYS A 165 -17.12 -14.17 6.19
CA LYS A 165 -15.87 -13.93 6.92
C LYS A 165 -15.54 -15.04 7.91
N ALA A 166 -16.56 -15.54 8.62
CA ALA A 166 -16.42 -16.68 9.53
C ALA A 166 -16.04 -17.96 8.77
N VAL A 167 -16.66 -18.20 7.61
CA VAL A 167 -16.33 -19.34 6.74
C VAL A 167 -14.89 -19.25 6.23
N VAL A 168 -14.42 -18.06 5.83
CA VAL A 168 -13.00 -17.87 5.47
C VAL A 168 -12.09 -18.18 6.65
N HIS A 169 -12.40 -17.67 7.85
CA HIS A 169 -11.58 -17.92 9.05
C HIS A 169 -11.46 -19.43 9.36
N GLU A 170 -12.56 -20.16 9.47
CA GLU A 170 -12.49 -21.59 9.79
C GLU A 170 -11.93 -22.43 8.62
N SER A 171 -12.13 -22.02 7.37
CA SER A 171 -11.51 -22.66 6.20
C SER A 171 -9.98 -22.52 6.20
N LEU A 172 -9.46 -21.30 6.44
CA LEU A 172 -8.02 -21.06 6.60
C LEU A 172 -7.45 -21.80 7.83
N ARG A 173 -8.23 -21.91 8.91
CA ARG A 173 -7.87 -22.67 10.11
C ARG A 173 -7.75 -24.17 9.83
N ALA A 174 -8.66 -24.74 9.04
CA ALA A 174 -8.60 -26.14 8.59
C ALA A 174 -7.41 -26.38 7.64
N GLU A 175 -7.13 -25.46 6.70
CA GLU A 175 -5.94 -25.55 5.84
C GLU A 175 -4.65 -25.57 6.67
N CYS A 176 -4.57 -24.73 7.71
CA CYS A 176 -3.45 -24.72 8.68
C CYS A 176 -3.31 -26.00 9.52
N GLN A 177 -4.34 -26.84 9.64
CA GLN A 177 -4.23 -28.15 10.31
C GLN A 177 -3.73 -29.23 9.35
N LEU A 178 -4.19 -29.20 8.09
CA LEU A 178 -3.85 -30.18 7.06
C LEU A 178 -2.45 -29.95 6.47
N GLN A 179 -2.09 -28.70 6.14
CA GLN A 179 -0.80 -28.37 5.53
C GLN A 179 0.29 -28.13 6.60
N ARG A 180 1.51 -28.60 6.30
CA ARG A 180 2.69 -28.46 7.19
C ARG A 180 3.70 -27.41 6.74
N THR A 181 3.57 -26.86 5.53
CA THR A 181 4.53 -25.92 4.94
C THR A 181 3.88 -24.57 4.62
N HIS A 182 4.66 -23.48 4.67
CA HIS A 182 4.29 -22.13 4.24
C HIS A 182 3.01 -21.52 4.86
N LYS A 183 2.58 -21.94 6.06
CA LYS A 183 1.36 -21.44 6.72
C LYS A 183 1.56 -20.26 7.69
N ALA A 184 2.79 -19.78 7.88
CA ALA A 184 3.14 -18.74 8.85
C ALA A 184 2.33 -17.42 8.68
N SER A 185 2.06 -17.01 7.45
CA SER A 185 1.26 -15.80 7.13
C SER A 185 -0.24 -16.00 7.42
N ILE A 186 -0.77 -17.20 7.14
CA ILE A 186 -2.17 -17.56 7.42
C ILE A 186 -2.37 -17.65 8.94
N LEU A 187 -1.46 -18.33 9.66
CA LEU A 187 -1.47 -18.39 11.13
C LEU A 187 -1.38 -17.00 11.77
N HIS A 188 -0.56 -16.10 11.22
CA HIS A 188 -0.55 -14.70 11.64
C HIS A 188 -1.93 -14.06 11.44
N CYS A 189 -2.56 -14.21 10.27
CA CYS A 189 -3.89 -13.65 10.02
C CYS A 189 -4.95 -14.17 11.00
N LEU A 190 -4.98 -15.49 11.25
CA LEU A 190 -5.89 -16.11 12.21
C LEU A 190 -5.63 -15.59 13.64
N GLY A 191 -4.36 -15.47 14.04
CA GLY A 191 -3.96 -14.89 15.32
C GLY A 191 -4.39 -13.42 15.48
N ARG A 192 -4.22 -12.59 14.44
CA ARG A 192 -4.70 -11.20 14.42
C ARG A 192 -6.21 -11.14 14.59
N VAL A 193 -6.97 -11.95 13.84
CA VAL A 193 -8.44 -12.03 13.94
C VAL A 193 -8.87 -12.41 15.36
N LEU A 194 -8.30 -13.46 15.95
CA LEU A 194 -8.65 -13.88 17.30
C LEU A 194 -8.26 -12.84 18.37
N SER A 195 -7.19 -12.07 18.15
CA SER A 195 -6.77 -10.99 19.06
C SER A 195 -7.71 -9.77 19.09
N LEU A 196 -8.63 -9.65 18.13
CA LEU A 196 -9.66 -8.59 18.09
C LEU A 196 -10.91 -8.93 18.92
N PHE A 197 -11.05 -10.15 19.45
CA PHE A 197 -12.13 -10.50 20.36
C PHE A 197 -11.78 -10.15 21.81
N GLU A 198 -12.79 -9.76 22.59
CA GLU A 198 -12.63 -9.46 24.02
C GLU A 198 -12.64 -10.70 24.92
N ASP A 199 -12.87 -11.88 24.36
CA ASP A 199 -12.88 -13.17 25.05
C ASP A 199 -11.45 -13.65 25.40
N GLU A 200 -11.21 -14.08 26.64
CA GLU A 200 -9.89 -14.50 27.13
C GLU A 200 -9.38 -15.80 26.46
N GLU A 201 -10.25 -16.79 26.20
CA GLU A 201 -9.84 -18.05 25.56
C GLU A 201 -9.55 -17.84 24.07
N LYS A 202 -10.24 -16.91 23.40
CA LYS A 202 -9.88 -16.46 22.04
C LYS A 202 -8.56 -15.69 22.04
N ARG A 203 -8.30 -14.82 23.03
CA ARG A 203 -7.01 -14.11 23.15
C ARG A 203 -5.85 -15.04 23.49
N LYS A 204 -6.09 -16.15 24.21
CA LYS A 204 -5.14 -17.24 24.42
C LYS A 204 -4.88 -18.03 23.13
N GLN A 205 -5.93 -18.46 22.41
CA GLN A 205 -5.80 -19.09 21.09
C GLN A 205 -5.07 -18.18 20.08
N ALA A 206 -5.28 -16.86 20.14
CA ALA A 206 -4.57 -15.89 19.32
C ALA A 206 -3.06 -15.93 19.58
N ARG A 207 -2.64 -15.98 20.85
CA ARG A 207 -1.23 -16.12 21.26
C ARG A 207 -0.64 -17.44 20.75
N GLU A 208 -1.32 -18.56 20.95
CA GLU A 208 -0.87 -19.89 20.49
C GLU A 208 -0.63 -19.92 18.97
N LEU A 209 -1.53 -19.31 18.17
CA LEU A 209 -1.37 -19.20 16.71
C LEU A 209 -0.23 -18.25 16.30
N LEU A 210 -0.03 -17.14 17.03
CA LEU A 210 1.07 -16.21 16.78
C LEU A 210 2.43 -16.84 17.15
N GLU A 211 2.50 -17.67 18.20
CA GLU A 211 3.71 -18.39 18.59
C GLU A 211 4.12 -19.41 17.52
N GLU A 212 3.18 -20.23 17.01
CA GLU A 212 3.45 -21.15 15.89
C GLU A 212 3.85 -20.39 14.60
N ALA A 213 3.20 -19.25 14.31
CA ALA A 213 3.59 -18.38 13.19
C ALA A 213 5.02 -17.82 13.36
N ALA A 214 5.42 -17.44 14.58
CA ALA A 214 6.75 -16.94 14.89
C ALA A 214 7.81 -18.06 14.80
N HIS A 215 7.51 -19.28 15.26
CA HIS A 215 8.39 -20.44 15.09
C HIS A 215 8.63 -20.79 13.60
N GLN A 216 7.63 -20.59 12.74
CA GLN A 216 7.77 -20.72 11.29
C GLN A 216 8.40 -19.48 10.61
N GLY A 217 8.88 -18.49 11.37
CA GLY A 217 9.65 -17.35 10.88
C GLY A 217 8.88 -16.06 10.60
N CYS A 218 7.60 -15.95 10.95
CA CYS A 218 6.85 -14.69 10.78
C CYS A 218 7.40 -13.60 11.72
N LEU A 219 8.09 -12.61 11.15
CA LEU A 219 8.64 -11.49 11.92
C LEU A 219 7.54 -10.63 12.56
N ALA A 220 6.42 -10.43 11.88
CA ALA A 220 5.30 -9.66 12.42
C ALA A 220 4.68 -10.32 13.67
N SER A 221 4.47 -11.65 13.64
CA SER A 221 4.05 -12.38 14.85
C SER A 221 5.10 -12.32 15.96
N SER A 222 6.39 -12.44 15.60
CA SER A 222 7.50 -12.37 16.55
C SER A 222 7.55 -11.02 17.27
N TYR A 223 7.31 -9.91 16.55
CA TYR A 223 7.22 -8.57 17.12
C TYR A 223 5.98 -8.39 18.01
N LEU A 224 4.79 -8.83 17.57
CA LEU A 224 3.55 -8.64 18.33
C LEU A 224 3.55 -9.41 19.66
N LEU A 225 4.08 -10.64 19.68
CA LEU A 225 4.28 -11.39 20.92
C LEU A 225 5.19 -10.61 21.88
N TRP A 226 6.34 -10.17 21.40
CA TRP A 226 7.28 -9.34 22.16
C TRP A 226 6.64 -8.04 22.69
N GLU A 227 5.83 -7.36 21.88
CA GLU A 227 5.16 -6.13 22.29
C GLU A 227 4.15 -6.37 23.42
N SER A 228 3.47 -7.53 23.39
CA SER A 228 2.56 -7.96 24.46
C SER A 228 3.29 -8.38 25.74
N ASP A 229 4.40 -9.12 25.62
CA ASP A 229 5.20 -9.62 26.76
C ASP A 229 6.11 -8.54 27.38
N ARG A 230 6.43 -7.47 26.64
CA ARG A 230 7.30 -6.39 27.14
C ARG A 230 6.85 -5.82 28.49
N ARG A 231 5.54 -5.73 28.75
CA ARG A 231 5.02 -5.19 30.03
C ARG A 231 5.35 -6.08 31.23
N THR A 232 5.42 -7.40 31.04
CA THR A 232 5.78 -8.36 32.11
C THR A 232 7.29 -8.59 32.16
N ASP A 233 7.98 -8.61 31.00
CA ASP A 233 9.44 -8.76 30.93
C ASP A 233 10.19 -7.61 31.62
N VAL A 234 9.70 -6.37 31.54
CA VAL A 234 10.33 -5.19 32.18
C VAL A 234 10.37 -5.27 33.71
N SER A 235 9.55 -6.13 34.33
CA SER A 235 9.53 -6.33 35.79
C SER A 235 10.71 -7.16 36.33
N ASP A 236 11.39 -7.94 35.48
CA ASP A 236 12.57 -8.73 35.86
C ASP A 236 13.80 -8.32 35.02
N PRO A 237 14.93 -7.92 35.63
CA PRO A 237 16.11 -7.47 34.87
C PRO A 237 16.66 -8.50 33.86
N GLY A 238 16.56 -9.81 34.17
CA GLY A 238 17.04 -10.87 33.29
C GLY A 238 16.17 -11.03 32.05
N ARG A 239 14.84 -11.10 32.24
CA ARG A 239 13.84 -11.14 31.16
C ARG A 239 13.91 -9.87 30.32
N CYS A 240 13.95 -8.69 30.94
CA CYS A 240 14.08 -7.40 30.27
C CYS A 240 15.27 -7.37 29.27
N LEU A 241 16.46 -7.79 29.71
CA LEU A 241 17.64 -7.88 28.84
C LEU A 241 17.50 -8.95 27.74
N HIS A 242 16.83 -10.08 28.00
CA HIS A 242 16.53 -11.08 26.97
C HIS A 242 15.52 -10.56 25.94
N SER A 243 14.51 -9.82 26.39
CA SER A 243 13.49 -9.16 25.58
C SER A 243 14.11 -8.15 24.61
N PHE A 244 15.04 -7.33 25.08
CA PHE A 244 15.77 -6.39 24.22
C PHE A 244 16.72 -7.07 23.22
N ARG A 245 17.28 -8.24 23.55
CA ARG A 245 18.03 -9.06 22.56
C ARG A 245 17.11 -9.52 21.44
N LYS A 246 15.94 -10.10 21.76
CA LYS A 246 14.92 -10.48 20.76
C LYS A 246 14.56 -9.29 19.86
N LEU A 247 14.25 -8.13 20.46
CA LEU A 247 13.90 -6.90 19.73
C LEU A 247 14.97 -6.49 18.72
N ARG A 248 16.23 -6.42 19.15
CA ARG A 248 17.37 -6.07 18.28
C ARG A 248 17.55 -7.11 17.16
N ASP A 249 17.38 -8.38 17.46
CA ASP A 249 17.53 -9.46 16.49
C ASP A 249 16.35 -9.49 15.48
N TYR A 250 15.17 -8.96 15.83
CA TYR A 250 14.05 -8.71 14.90
C TYR A 250 14.30 -7.46 14.03
N ALA A 251 14.80 -6.39 14.63
CA ALA A 251 15.16 -5.15 13.94
C ALA A 251 16.26 -5.39 12.87
N ALA A 252 17.26 -6.22 13.21
CA ALA A 252 18.32 -6.65 12.29
C ALA A 252 17.82 -7.55 11.14
N LYS A 253 16.70 -8.26 11.32
CA LYS A 253 16.03 -9.04 10.27
C LYS A 253 15.12 -8.19 9.37
N GLY A 254 15.03 -6.88 9.60
CA GLY A 254 14.28 -5.95 8.76
C GLY A 254 12.84 -5.65 9.21
N CYS A 255 12.42 -6.07 10.40
CA CYS A 255 11.16 -5.61 11.00
C CYS A 255 11.32 -4.13 11.40
N TRP A 256 10.61 -3.24 10.71
CA TRP A 256 10.76 -1.79 10.90
C TRP A 256 10.02 -1.31 12.16
N GLU A 257 8.99 -2.03 12.61
CA GLU A 257 8.32 -1.85 13.90
C GLU A 257 9.30 -2.12 15.04
N ALA A 258 10.08 -3.19 14.93
CA ALA A 258 11.15 -3.51 15.88
C ALA A 258 12.27 -2.46 15.88
N GLN A 259 12.62 -1.90 14.71
CA GLN A 259 13.56 -0.78 14.62
C GLN A 259 13.01 0.47 15.34
N LEU A 260 11.73 0.79 15.13
CA LEU A 260 11.05 1.93 15.76
C LEU A 260 10.99 1.78 17.29
N ALA A 261 10.62 0.59 17.77
CA ALA A 261 10.54 0.29 19.20
C ALA A 261 11.94 0.25 19.86
N LEU A 262 12.97 -0.22 19.15
CA LEU A 262 14.36 -0.20 19.61
C LEU A 262 14.90 1.24 19.70
N ALA A 263 14.59 2.08 18.71
CA ALA A 263 14.94 3.50 18.72
C ALA A 263 14.25 4.25 19.87
N LYS A 264 12.99 3.93 20.20
CA LYS A 264 12.30 4.45 21.40
C LYS A 264 12.96 3.96 22.70
N ALA A 265 13.35 2.68 22.76
CA ALA A 265 14.01 2.11 23.93
C ALA A 265 15.37 2.79 24.26
N CYS A 266 16.05 3.35 23.26
CA CYS A 266 17.30 4.10 23.44
C CYS A 266 17.17 5.34 24.35
N ALA A 267 15.97 5.86 24.58
CA ALA A 267 15.73 6.92 25.56
C ALA A 267 16.06 6.48 27.01
N ASN A 268 15.80 5.21 27.32
CA ASN A 268 15.98 4.61 28.64
C ASN A 268 17.34 3.88 28.73
N GLY A 269 18.44 4.53 28.32
CA GLY A 269 19.74 3.87 28.04
C GLY A 269 20.23 2.83 29.06
N ASN A 270 19.95 3.02 30.35
CA ASN A 270 20.30 2.07 31.42
C ASN A 270 19.62 0.68 31.28
N GLN A 271 18.49 0.58 30.58
CA GLN A 271 17.71 -0.67 30.41
C GLN A 271 18.28 -1.61 29.34
N LEU A 272 19.05 -1.09 28.37
CA LEU A 272 19.56 -1.85 27.23
C LEU A 272 20.91 -2.55 27.51
N GLY A 273 21.64 -2.11 28.53
CA GLY A 273 23.03 -2.56 28.75
C GLY A 273 24.00 -2.14 27.63
N LEU A 274 23.63 -1.13 26.83
CA LEU A 274 24.42 -0.58 25.73
C LEU A 274 25.07 0.75 26.14
N GLU A 275 26.24 1.04 25.59
CA GLU A 275 26.81 2.39 25.67
C GLU A 275 25.94 3.38 24.90
N GLY A 276 25.83 4.62 25.40
CA GLY A 276 25.03 5.68 24.77
C GLY A 276 25.41 5.96 23.31
N LYS A 277 26.67 5.71 22.92
CA LYS A 277 27.11 5.80 21.51
C LYS A 277 26.42 4.77 20.62
N ALA A 278 26.37 3.51 21.05
CA ALA A 278 25.69 2.45 20.31
C ALA A 278 24.17 2.68 20.21
N CYS A 279 23.55 3.24 21.26
CA CYS A 279 22.16 3.70 21.22
C CYS A 279 21.96 4.81 20.17
N ASN A 280 22.84 5.82 20.16
CA ASN A 280 22.78 6.90 19.17
C ASN A 280 22.98 6.38 17.73
N GLU A 281 23.93 5.46 17.51
CA GLU A 281 24.18 4.84 16.20
C GLU A 281 22.94 4.08 15.67
N ILE A 282 22.21 3.36 16.54
CA ILE A 282 20.98 2.65 16.17
C ILE A 282 19.88 3.63 15.70
N VAL A 283 19.66 4.71 16.46
CA VAL A 283 18.66 5.74 16.08
C VAL A 283 19.10 6.43 14.78
N CYS A 284 20.38 6.80 14.67
CA CYS A 284 20.94 7.48 13.51
C CYS A 284 20.78 6.64 12.23
N GLN A 285 21.10 5.33 12.28
CA GLN A 285 20.89 4.42 11.14
C GLN A 285 19.42 4.38 10.69
N MET A 286 18.46 4.39 11.62
CA MET A 286 17.02 4.38 11.28
C MET A 286 16.54 5.71 10.68
N PHE A 287 17.08 6.84 11.13
CA PHE A 287 16.75 8.17 10.58
C PHE A 287 17.41 8.40 9.21
N GLN A 288 18.69 8.05 9.05
CA GLN A 288 19.42 8.15 7.79
C GLN A 288 18.96 7.12 6.73
N GLY A 289 18.37 6.00 7.16
CA GLY A 289 17.73 5.03 6.24
C GLY A 289 16.41 5.50 5.63
N SER A 290 15.84 6.62 6.10
CA SER A 290 14.57 7.16 5.61
C SER A 290 14.72 7.76 4.20
N GLN A 291 13.81 7.46 3.28
CA GLN A 291 13.91 7.87 1.87
C GLN A 291 12.84 8.90 1.50
N ALA A 292 13.23 9.88 0.67
CA ALA A 292 12.33 10.89 0.12
C ALA A 292 11.57 10.38 -1.12
N ILE A 293 10.38 10.93 -1.36
CA ILE A 293 9.50 10.56 -2.49
C ILE A 293 9.33 11.81 -3.36
N SER A 294 9.99 11.87 -4.51
CA SER A 294 9.86 13.07 -5.36
C SER A 294 8.41 13.29 -5.78
N LYS A 295 7.91 14.52 -5.65
CA LYS A 295 6.61 14.97 -6.18
C LYS A 295 6.36 14.55 -7.64
N GLN A 296 7.41 14.48 -8.46
CA GLN A 296 7.30 14.03 -9.86
C GLN A 296 6.93 12.54 -9.96
N GLN A 297 7.25 11.72 -8.95
CA GLN A 297 6.83 10.32 -8.87
C GLN A 297 5.33 10.22 -8.56
N VAL A 298 4.82 10.99 -7.59
CA VAL A 298 3.39 10.98 -7.18
C VAL A 298 2.44 11.13 -8.36
N PHE A 299 2.75 12.04 -9.28
CA PHE A 299 1.95 12.27 -10.50
C PHE A 299 2.53 11.64 -11.77
N SER A 300 3.54 10.77 -11.68
CA SER A 300 4.30 10.25 -12.84
C SER A 300 3.46 9.54 -13.90
N VAL A 301 2.38 8.86 -13.49
CA VAL A 301 1.43 8.17 -14.39
C VAL A 301 0.14 8.96 -14.63
N GLN A 302 -0.05 10.12 -13.98
CA GLN A 302 -1.32 10.84 -13.97
C GLN A 302 -1.44 11.81 -15.15
N LYS A 303 -2.48 11.63 -15.97
CA LYS A 303 -2.71 12.41 -17.20
C LYS A 303 -3.70 13.57 -17.06
N GLY A 304 -4.10 13.90 -15.82
CA GLY A 304 -5.11 14.95 -15.58
C GLY A 304 -5.38 15.35 -14.14
N LEU A 305 -4.69 14.77 -13.15
CA LEU A 305 -4.71 15.25 -11.77
C LEU A 305 -3.67 16.36 -11.59
N ASN A 306 -3.89 17.23 -10.60
CA ASN A 306 -2.92 18.24 -10.18
C ASN A 306 -2.84 18.28 -8.64
N ASP A 307 -1.93 19.10 -8.13
CA ASP A 307 -1.74 19.27 -6.69
C ASP A 307 -3.02 19.72 -5.98
N THR A 308 -3.73 20.73 -6.49
CA THR A 308 -4.96 21.26 -5.91
C THR A 308 -6.04 20.19 -5.72
N MET A 309 -6.20 19.27 -6.69
CA MET A 309 -7.14 18.15 -6.58
C MET A 309 -6.77 17.18 -5.46
N ARG A 310 -5.46 16.94 -5.23
CA ARG A 310 -5.01 16.20 -4.05
C ARG A 310 -5.22 17.04 -2.78
N TYR A 311 -4.92 18.35 -2.79
CA TYR A 311 -5.07 19.20 -1.61
C TYR A 311 -6.52 19.18 -1.09
N ILE A 312 -7.51 19.32 -1.97
CA ILE A 312 -8.94 19.23 -1.63
C ILE A 312 -9.28 17.86 -1.04
N LEU A 313 -8.75 16.76 -1.61
CA LEU A 313 -8.94 15.42 -1.06
C LEU A 313 -8.37 15.30 0.36
N ILE A 314 -7.16 15.82 0.59
CA ILE A 314 -6.47 15.70 1.88
C ILE A 314 -7.21 16.51 2.95
N ASP A 315 -7.67 17.73 2.65
CA ASP A 315 -8.43 18.55 3.60
C ASP A 315 -9.74 17.83 4.01
N TRP A 316 -10.50 17.30 3.05
CA TRP A 316 -11.70 16.50 3.33
C TRP A 316 -11.40 15.21 4.13
N LEU A 317 -10.29 14.52 3.86
CA LEU A 317 -9.88 13.36 4.67
C LEU A 317 -9.47 13.77 6.10
N VAL A 318 -9.01 15.01 6.33
CA VAL A 318 -8.79 15.56 7.67
C VAL A 318 -10.11 15.83 8.37
N GLU A 319 -11.13 16.35 7.67
CA GLU A 319 -12.50 16.52 8.20
C GLU A 319 -13.05 15.16 8.67
N VAL A 320 -13.05 14.15 7.78
CA VAL A 320 -13.50 12.79 8.10
C VAL A 320 -12.72 12.18 9.27
N ALA A 321 -11.39 12.30 9.27
CA ALA A 321 -10.54 11.80 10.36
C ALA A 321 -10.71 12.58 11.68
N THR A 322 -11.35 13.76 11.67
CA THR A 322 -11.66 14.53 12.88
C THR A 322 -13.06 14.18 13.38
N MET A 323 -14.04 14.08 12.47
CA MET A 323 -15.41 13.66 12.79
C MET A 323 -15.49 12.21 13.33
N LYS A 324 -14.54 11.35 12.93
CA LYS A 324 -14.40 9.97 13.43
C LYS A 324 -13.28 9.78 14.47
N ASP A 325 -12.73 10.88 14.99
CA ASP A 325 -11.61 10.94 15.96
C ASP A 325 -10.39 10.04 15.63
N PHE A 326 -10.18 9.74 14.35
CA PHE A 326 -9.09 8.89 13.90
C PHE A 326 -7.73 9.56 14.15
N THR A 327 -6.78 8.75 14.66
CA THR A 327 -5.47 9.23 15.05
C THR A 327 -4.67 9.86 13.89
N SER A 328 -3.78 10.81 14.23
CA SER A 328 -2.81 11.40 13.31
C SER A 328 -2.08 10.37 12.44
N LEU A 329 -1.75 9.21 13.02
CA LEU A 329 -1.09 8.10 12.36
C LEU A 329 -1.99 7.43 11.28
N CYS A 330 -3.27 7.24 11.57
CA CYS A 330 -4.24 6.70 10.61
C CYS A 330 -4.42 7.62 9.40
N LEU A 331 -4.49 8.94 9.64
CA LEU A 331 -4.53 9.95 8.59
C LEU A 331 -3.25 9.91 7.74
N HIS A 332 -2.07 9.97 8.35
CA HIS A 332 -0.79 9.90 7.61
C HIS A 332 -0.66 8.61 6.77
N LEU A 333 -1.13 7.47 7.28
CA LEU A 333 -1.15 6.21 6.53
C LEU A 333 -2.13 6.25 5.35
N THR A 334 -3.31 6.84 5.54
CA THR A 334 -4.29 7.03 4.47
C THR A 334 -3.68 7.86 3.33
N VAL A 335 -2.99 8.95 3.65
CA VAL A 335 -2.34 9.83 2.67
C VAL A 335 -1.22 9.10 1.90
N GLU A 336 -0.33 8.39 2.58
CA GLU A 336 0.73 7.62 1.91
C GLU A 336 0.16 6.45 1.09
N CYS A 337 -0.96 5.84 1.51
CA CYS A 337 -1.67 4.84 0.73
C CYS A 337 -2.21 5.41 -0.59
N VAL A 338 -2.83 6.60 -0.54
CA VAL A 338 -3.27 7.36 -1.73
C VAL A 338 -2.08 7.69 -2.64
N ASP A 339 -1.01 8.29 -2.12
CA ASP A 339 0.14 8.71 -2.92
C ASP A 339 0.96 7.53 -3.49
N ARG A 340 0.93 6.35 -2.85
CA ARG A 340 1.50 5.10 -3.40
C ARG A 340 0.62 4.51 -4.50
N TYR A 341 -0.70 4.64 -4.39
CA TYR A 341 -1.61 4.22 -5.46
C TYR A 341 -1.51 5.15 -6.68
N LEU A 342 -1.49 6.47 -6.47
CA LEU A 342 -1.31 7.47 -7.52
C LEU A 342 0.04 7.35 -8.25
N ARG A 343 1.09 6.84 -7.61
CA ARG A 343 2.36 6.46 -8.25
C ARG A 343 2.25 5.30 -9.24
N ARG A 344 1.23 4.45 -9.13
CA ARG A 344 1.17 3.13 -9.81
C ARG A 344 -0.01 2.98 -10.78
N ARG A 345 -1.17 3.56 -10.48
CA ARG A 345 -2.39 3.44 -11.27
C ARG A 345 -2.89 4.83 -11.68
N LEU A 346 -3.28 4.99 -12.95
CA LEU A 346 -3.91 6.23 -13.44
C LEU A 346 -5.31 6.36 -12.86
N VAL A 347 -5.65 7.52 -12.29
CA VAL A 347 -6.94 7.76 -11.63
C VAL A 347 -7.68 8.92 -12.31
N PRO A 348 -8.91 8.71 -12.82
CA PRO A 348 -9.73 9.80 -13.32
C PRO A 348 -10.26 10.64 -12.16
N ARG A 349 -10.42 11.96 -12.37
CA ARG A 349 -10.80 12.94 -11.31
C ARG A 349 -12.01 12.50 -10.47
N TYR A 350 -13.03 11.95 -11.12
CA TYR A 350 -14.27 11.52 -10.47
C TYR A 350 -14.12 10.25 -9.61
N LYS A 351 -12.99 9.54 -9.63
CA LYS A 351 -12.65 8.43 -8.70
C LYS A 351 -11.69 8.86 -7.58
N LEU A 352 -11.30 10.13 -7.50
CA LEU A 352 -10.26 10.57 -6.54
C LEU A 352 -10.76 10.55 -5.08
N GLN A 353 -12.01 10.92 -4.82
CA GLN A 353 -12.62 10.81 -3.48
C GLN A 353 -12.83 9.33 -3.10
N LEU A 354 -13.35 8.51 -4.02
CA LEU A 354 -13.46 7.05 -3.87
C LEU A 354 -12.12 6.40 -3.47
N LEU A 355 -11.02 6.79 -4.10
CA LEU A 355 -9.68 6.33 -3.73
C LEU A 355 -9.34 6.72 -2.28
N GLY A 356 -9.49 8.00 -1.91
CA GLY A 356 -9.13 8.50 -0.58
C GLY A 356 -9.90 7.79 0.54
N ILE A 357 -11.22 7.64 0.39
CA ILE A 357 -12.04 7.01 1.42
C ILE A 357 -11.84 5.48 1.48
N ALA A 358 -11.61 4.81 0.35
CA ALA A 358 -11.25 3.39 0.34
C ALA A 358 -9.86 3.14 0.96
N CYS A 359 -8.90 4.04 0.76
CA CYS A 359 -7.63 4.03 1.49
C CYS A 359 -7.87 4.17 3.00
N MET A 360 -8.79 5.02 3.44
CA MET A 360 -9.11 5.20 4.87
C MET A 360 -9.79 3.95 5.48
N VAL A 361 -10.71 3.30 4.76
CA VAL A 361 -11.30 2.01 5.19
C VAL A 361 -10.20 0.96 5.41
N ILE A 362 -9.24 0.82 4.48
CA ILE A 362 -8.11 -0.11 4.63
C ILE A 362 -7.20 0.30 5.81
N CYS A 363 -6.84 1.58 5.93
CA CYS A 363 -5.91 2.05 6.95
C CYS A 363 -6.48 2.03 8.38
N THR A 364 -7.77 2.32 8.56
CA THR A 364 -8.46 2.19 9.86
C THR A 364 -8.53 0.72 10.29
N ARG A 365 -8.93 -0.18 9.39
CA ARG A 365 -8.91 -1.64 9.61
C ARG A 365 -7.51 -2.20 9.92
N PHE A 366 -6.45 -1.51 9.48
CA PHE A 366 -5.08 -1.87 9.80
C PHE A 366 -4.62 -1.38 11.17
N ILE A 367 -4.82 -0.09 11.49
CA ILE A 367 -4.15 0.56 12.64
C ILE A 367 -5.01 0.65 13.90
N SER A 368 -6.33 0.47 13.79
CA SER A 368 -7.29 0.84 14.84
C SER A 368 -8.18 -0.33 15.29
N LYS A 369 -8.74 -0.19 16.50
CA LYS A 369 -9.87 -1.01 16.96
C LYS A 369 -11.15 -0.57 16.25
N GLU A 370 -11.58 0.67 16.47
CA GLU A 370 -12.66 1.32 15.72
C GLU A 370 -12.26 1.48 14.26
N ILE A 371 -13.13 1.08 13.33
CA ILE A 371 -12.88 1.08 11.89
C ILE A 371 -13.82 2.05 11.19
N LEU A 372 -13.46 2.49 9.98
CA LEU A 372 -14.45 3.00 9.04
C LEU A 372 -15.03 1.81 8.26
N THR A 373 -16.34 1.60 8.33
CA THR A 373 -17.03 0.61 7.50
C THR A 373 -17.23 1.12 6.06
N ILE A 374 -17.42 0.21 5.11
CA ILE A 374 -17.80 0.53 3.74
C ILE A 374 -19.15 1.28 3.71
N ARG A 375 -20.11 0.90 4.56
CA ARG A 375 -21.44 1.54 4.61
C ARG A 375 -21.34 2.99 5.08
N GLU A 376 -20.53 3.28 6.09
CA GLU A 376 -20.21 4.65 6.47
C GLU A 376 -19.40 5.38 5.41
N ALA A 377 -18.43 4.73 4.75
CA ALA A 377 -17.65 5.33 3.68
C ALA A 377 -18.52 5.75 2.47
N VAL A 378 -19.53 4.95 2.13
CA VAL A 378 -20.57 5.32 1.14
C VAL A 378 -21.34 6.55 1.60
N TRP A 379 -21.86 6.53 2.83
CA TRP A 379 -22.63 7.63 3.42
C TRP A 379 -21.83 8.94 3.48
N LEU A 380 -20.56 8.90 3.90
CA LEU A 380 -19.63 10.03 3.96
C LEU A 380 -19.34 10.68 2.59
N THR A 381 -19.61 9.97 1.48
CA THR A 381 -19.49 10.54 0.13
C THR A 381 -20.82 11.04 -0.42
N ASP A 382 -21.81 11.32 0.45
CA ASP A 382 -23.19 11.65 0.09
C ASP A 382 -23.84 10.60 -0.84
N ASN A 383 -23.40 9.34 -0.74
CA ASN A 383 -23.76 8.23 -1.64
C ASN A 383 -23.34 8.45 -3.11
N THR A 384 -22.34 9.29 -3.37
CA THR A 384 -21.73 9.48 -4.71
C THR A 384 -21.16 8.19 -5.30
N TYR A 385 -20.74 7.25 -4.44
CA TYR A 385 -20.25 5.94 -4.82
C TYR A 385 -21.06 4.84 -4.13
N LYS A 386 -21.17 3.68 -4.77
CA LYS A 386 -21.88 2.53 -4.19
C LYS A 386 -20.98 1.66 -3.32
N TYR A 387 -21.60 0.79 -2.53
CA TYR A 387 -20.93 -0.24 -1.75
C TYR A 387 -19.99 -1.08 -2.63
N GLU A 388 -20.45 -1.50 -3.82
CA GLU A 388 -19.64 -2.25 -4.78
C GLU A 388 -18.43 -1.46 -5.30
N ASP A 389 -18.54 -0.13 -5.48
CA ASP A 389 -17.43 0.70 -5.96
C ASP A 389 -16.31 0.81 -4.92
N LEU A 390 -16.69 0.88 -3.63
CA LEU A 390 -15.75 0.77 -2.51
C LEU A 390 -15.05 -0.59 -2.51
N VAL A 391 -15.79 -1.70 -2.61
CA VAL A 391 -15.23 -3.06 -2.66
C VAL A 391 -14.24 -3.22 -3.82
N ARG A 392 -14.60 -2.76 -5.02
CA ARG A 392 -13.71 -2.76 -6.21
C ARG A 392 -12.47 -1.91 -5.97
N MET A 393 -12.62 -0.69 -5.45
CA MET A 393 -11.49 0.20 -5.18
C MET A 393 -10.54 -0.38 -4.13
N MET A 394 -11.05 -1.02 -3.06
CA MET A 394 -10.19 -1.71 -2.10
C MET A 394 -9.38 -2.83 -2.75
N GLY A 395 -9.99 -3.64 -3.63
CA GLY A 395 -9.27 -4.69 -4.35
C GLY A 395 -8.23 -4.15 -5.35
N GLU A 396 -8.51 -3.03 -6.03
CA GLU A 396 -7.52 -2.31 -6.82
C GLU A 396 -6.37 -1.78 -5.93
N ILE A 397 -6.64 -1.15 -4.79
CA ILE A 397 -5.62 -0.64 -3.87
C ILE A 397 -4.71 -1.77 -3.37
N VAL A 398 -5.28 -2.83 -2.78
CA VAL A 398 -4.47 -3.90 -2.17
C VAL A 398 -3.68 -4.70 -3.20
N SER A 399 -4.24 -4.94 -4.40
CA SER A 399 -3.49 -5.54 -5.51
C SER A 399 -2.39 -4.62 -6.02
N ALA A 400 -2.68 -3.35 -6.28
CA ALA A 400 -1.72 -2.37 -6.79
C ALA A 400 -0.62 -2.01 -5.77
N LEU A 401 -0.83 -2.23 -4.46
CA LEU A 401 0.18 -2.01 -3.41
C LEU A 401 0.91 -3.28 -2.97
N GLU A 402 0.70 -4.43 -3.63
CA GLU A 402 1.30 -5.73 -3.27
C GLU A 402 1.03 -6.11 -1.80
N GLY A 403 -0.18 -5.87 -1.29
CA GLY A 403 -0.55 -6.13 0.12
C GLY A 403 0.17 -5.27 1.18
N LYS A 404 1.19 -4.48 0.81
CA LYS A 404 2.05 -3.71 1.74
C LYS A 404 1.31 -2.46 2.21
N ILE A 405 0.36 -2.58 3.15
CA ILE A 405 -0.49 -1.46 3.55
C ILE A 405 0.31 -0.35 4.25
N ARG A 406 1.07 -0.68 5.30
CA ARG A 406 1.81 0.28 6.13
C ARG A 406 3.28 0.41 5.72
N ILE A 407 3.82 1.63 5.88
CA ILE A 407 5.25 1.95 5.91
C ILE A 407 5.50 3.02 7.01
N PRO A 408 6.75 3.32 7.39
CA PRO A 408 7.05 4.40 8.35
C PRO A 408 6.60 5.78 7.85
N THR A 409 5.86 6.51 8.67
CA THR A 409 5.35 7.86 8.39
C THR A 409 6.12 8.96 9.14
N VAL A 410 5.84 10.23 8.83
CA VAL A 410 6.36 11.38 9.58
C VAL A 410 6.03 11.26 11.08
N VAL A 411 4.81 10.80 11.41
CA VAL A 411 4.38 10.57 12.81
C VAL A 411 5.25 9.52 13.50
N ASP A 412 5.56 8.41 12.82
CA ASP A 412 6.39 7.34 13.43
C ASP A 412 7.75 7.88 13.89
N TYR A 413 8.43 8.67 13.05
CA TYR A 413 9.69 9.33 13.40
C TYR A 413 9.51 10.45 14.44
N LYS A 414 8.43 11.24 14.35
CA LYS A 414 8.09 12.28 15.35
C LYS A 414 7.94 11.69 16.75
N GLU A 415 7.23 10.57 16.88
CA GLU A 415 7.07 9.86 18.16
C GLU A 415 8.40 9.35 18.73
N VAL A 416 9.36 8.96 17.87
CA VAL A 416 10.72 8.58 18.31
C VAL A 416 11.49 9.80 18.82
N LEU A 417 11.44 10.93 18.11
CA LEU A 417 12.08 12.18 18.55
C LEU A 417 11.54 12.65 19.91
N LEU A 418 10.21 12.65 20.08
CA LEU A 418 9.56 13.07 21.33
C LEU A 418 9.81 12.09 22.50
N THR A 419 10.09 10.81 22.20
CA THR A 419 10.54 9.84 23.23
C THR A 419 11.99 10.10 23.65
N LEU A 420 12.87 10.46 22.70
CA LEU A 420 14.31 10.64 22.93
C LEU A 420 14.70 12.02 23.48
N VAL A 421 13.86 13.04 23.25
CA VAL A 421 14.12 14.44 23.57
C VAL A 421 12.96 15.00 24.40
N PRO A 422 13.17 15.32 25.70
CA PRO A 422 12.14 15.95 26.52
C PRO A 422 11.70 17.30 25.94
N VAL A 423 10.40 17.44 25.70
CA VAL A 423 9.77 18.58 25.01
C VAL A 423 8.44 18.89 25.72
N ALA A 424 8.16 20.17 26.01
CA ALA A 424 6.94 20.58 26.72
C ALA A 424 5.67 20.24 25.90
N PRO A 425 4.53 19.85 26.53
CA PRO A 425 3.33 19.35 25.83
C PRO A 425 2.86 20.22 24.67
N ARG A 426 2.69 21.53 24.90
CA ARG A 426 2.37 22.52 23.86
C ARG A 426 3.28 22.44 22.62
N THR A 427 4.57 22.24 22.81
CA THR A 427 5.55 22.07 21.72
C THR A 427 5.40 20.74 20.99
N GLN A 428 4.89 19.69 21.66
CA GLN A 428 4.52 18.42 21.04
C GLN A 428 3.24 18.57 20.19
N HIS A 429 2.27 19.37 20.66
CA HIS A 429 1.09 19.74 19.88
C HIS A 429 1.48 20.54 18.63
N LEU A 430 2.32 21.58 18.77
CA LEU A 430 2.82 22.36 17.64
C LEU A 430 3.60 21.49 16.64
N CYS A 431 4.49 20.61 17.12
CA CYS A 431 5.20 19.66 16.26
C CYS A 431 4.24 18.73 15.50
N SER A 432 3.15 18.28 16.15
CA SER A 432 2.14 17.43 15.52
C SER A 432 1.27 18.17 14.50
N PHE A 433 0.90 19.42 14.80
CA PHE A 433 0.21 20.34 13.88
C PHE A 433 1.06 20.60 12.63
N LEU A 434 2.35 20.87 12.79
CA LEU A 434 3.30 21.02 11.68
C LEU A 434 3.44 19.74 10.83
N CYS A 435 3.39 18.56 11.45
CA CYS A 435 3.38 17.29 10.71
C CYS A 435 2.09 17.13 9.89
N GLU A 436 0.90 17.38 10.45
CA GLU A 436 -0.36 17.25 9.71
C GLU A 436 -0.53 18.32 8.62
N LEU A 437 -0.07 19.56 8.86
CA LEU A 437 -0.02 20.60 7.81
C LEU A 437 0.87 20.18 6.64
N SER A 438 1.92 19.39 6.90
CA SER A 438 2.82 18.91 5.84
C SER A 438 2.15 17.94 4.85
N LEU A 439 1.11 17.20 5.28
CA LEU A 439 0.35 16.26 4.43
C LEU A 439 -0.28 16.94 3.22
N LEU A 440 -0.74 18.18 3.41
CA LEU A 440 -1.40 18.97 2.38
C LEU A 440 -0.43 19.22 1.20
N HIS A 441 0.80 19.66 1.48
CA HIS A 441 1.71 20.19 0.45
C HIS A 441 2.65 19.14 -0.17
N THR A 442 2.30 18.66 -1.37
CA THR A 442 3.11 17.69 -2.15
C THR A 442 4.56 18.09 -2.36
N SER A 443 4.92 19.38 -2.32
CA SER A 443 6.32 19.82 -2.42
C SER A 443 7.20 19.32 -1.27
N LEU A 444 6.63 19.02 -0.10
CA LEU A 444 7.36 18.56 1.08
C LEU A 444 7.75 17.06 1.00
N SER A 445 7.12 16.28 0.12
CA SER A 445 7.51 14.88 -0.17
C SER A 445 8.96 14.73 -0.67
N ALA A 446 9.55 15.83 -1.19
CA ALA A 446 10.96 15.91 -1.57
C ALA A 446 11.93 15.72 -0.38
N PHE A 447 11.46 15.76 0.86
CA PHE A 447 12.20 15.40 2.06
C PHE A 447 11.78 14.03 2.58
N ALA A 448 12.71 13.27 3.17
CA ALA A 448 12.39 11.97 3.77
C ALA A 448 11.52 12.14 5.04
N PRO A 449 10.62 11.20 5.38
CA PRO A 449 9.75 11.32 6.56
C PRO A 449 10.49 11.60 7.88
N ALA A 450 11.68 11.00 8.09
CA ALA A 450 12.52 11.28 9.26
C ALA A 450 13.07 12.71 9.29
N HIS A 451 13.46 13.23 8.12
CA HIS A 451 14.00 14.56 7.95
C HIS A 451 12.91 15.62 8.11
N LEU A 452 11.71 15.36 7.59
CA LEU A 452 10.53 16.22 7.74
C LEU A 452 10.04 16.27 9.20
N ALA A 453 10.04 15.13 9.92
CA ALA A 453 9.75 15.09 11.36
C ALA A 453 10.80 15.87 12.18
N SER A 454 12.08 15.76 11.82
CA SER A 454 13.18 16.52 12.45
C SER A 454 13.03 18.03 12.21
N ALA A 455 12.68 18.43 11.00
CA ALA A 455 12.42 19.82 10.63
C ALA A 455 11.16 20.39 11.33
N ALA A 456 10.09 19.62 11.46
CA ALA A 456 8.88 20.01 12.20
C ALA A 456 9.19 20.25 13.69
N LEU A 457 9.98 19.38 14.32
CA LEU A 457 10.40 19.57 15.72
C LEU A 457 11.34 20.76 15.88
N LEU A 458 12.28 20.96 14.95
CA LEU A 458 13.17 22.13 14.93
C LEU A 458 12.36 23.44 14.80
N LEU A 459 11.39 23.49 13.88
CA LEU A 459 10.51 24.65 13.70
C LEU A 459 9.64 24.93 14.93
N ALA A 460 9.03 23.89 15.55
CA ALA A 460 8.28 24.06 16.79
C ALA A 460 9.15 24.61 17.94
N ARG A 461 10.39 24.14 18.06
CA ARG A 461 11.35 24.63 19.07
C ARG A 461 11.82 26.06 18.77
N LEU A 462 11.97 26.44 17.50
CA LEU A 462 12.26 27.82 17.07
C LEU A 462 11.11 28.77 17.40
N MET A 463 9.87 28.38 17.10
CA MET A 463 8.66 29.18 17.40
C MET A 463 8.51 29.42 18.91
N HIS A 464 8.68 28.39 19.74
CA HIS A 464 8.66 28.52 21.21
C HIS A 464 9.99 29.06 21.80
N GLY A 465 10.79 29.81 21.03
CA GLY A 465 11.94 30.59 21.52
C GLY A 465 13.06 29.79 22.17
N GLN A 466 13.23 28.49 21.86
CA GLN A 466 14.28 27.66 22.47
C GLN A 466 15.68 28.17 22.06
N THR A 467 16.51 28.52 23.05
CA THR A 467 17.87 29.06 22.83
C THR A 467 18.83 28.07 22.15
N GLN A 468 18.60 26.76 22.31
CA GLN A 468 19.22 25.71 21.52
C GLN A 468 18.11 24.85 20.89
N PRO A 469 17.59 25.24 19.70
CA PRO A 469 16.42 24.60 19.11
C PRO A 469 16.78 23.25 18.45
N TRP A 470 18.00 23.13 17.92
CA TRP A 470 18.67 21.84 17.68
C TRP A 470 19.88 21.75 18.63
N THR A 471 20.15 20.59 19.20
CA THR A 471 21.30 20.36 20.11
C THR A 471 22.25 19.34 19.51
N THR A 472 23.51 19.30 19.97
CA THR A 472 24.48 18.27 19.58
C THR A 472 23.93 16.86 19.78
N ARG A 473 23.28 16.59 20.93
CA ARG A 473 22.58 15.32 21.19
C ARG A 473 21.54 14.96 20.12
N MET A 474 20.82 15.93 19.55
CA MET A 474 19.84 15.67 18.48
C MET A 474 20.52 15.35 17.14
N TRP A 475 21.66 15.97 16.87
CA TRP A 475 22.52 15.61 15.74
C TRP A 475 23.12 14.20 15.92
N ASP A 476 23.69 13.90 17.10
CA ASP A 476 24.25 12.58 17.43
C ASP A 476 23.20 11.45 17.29
N LEU A 477 21.95 11.71 17.69
CA LEU A 477 20.84 10.75 17.62
C LEU A 477 20.29 10.55 16.21
N THR A 478 20.26 11.57 15.35
CA THR A 478 19.56 11.51 14.05
C THR A 478 20.49 11.46 12.84
N GLY A 479 21.75 11.87 13.00
CA GLY A 479 22.70 12.15 11.93
C GLY A 479 22.50 13.50 11.21
N PHE A 480 21.34 14.17 11.40
CA PHE A 480 21.07 15.46 10.74
C PHE A 480 21.68 16.63 11.52
N SER A 481 22.52 17.41 10.84
CA SER A 481 23.01 18.69 11.37
C SER A 481 21.90 19.75 11.30
N TYR A 482 22.16 20.91 11.92
CA TYR A 482 21.27 22.08 11.76
C TYR A 482 21.17 22.51 10.28
N GLU A 483 22.30 22.50 9.57
CA GLU A 483 22.40 22.95 8.18
C GLU A 483 21.60 22.06 7.22
N ASP A 484 21.62 20.74 7.43
CA ASP A 484 20.85 19.77 6.64
C ASP A 484 19.34 20.06 6.71
N LEU A 485 18.85 20.47 7.88
CA LEU A 485 17.42 20.69 8.14
C LEU A 485 16.92 22.06 7.66
N MET A 486 17.79 23.08 7.49
CA MET A 486 17.35 24.44 7.13
C MET A 486 16.48 24.50 5.86
N PRO A 487 16.78 23.80 4.75
CA PRO A 487 15.95 23.82 3.55
C PRO A 487 14.56 23.23 3.80
N CYS A 488 14.46 22.21 4.66
CA CYS A 488 13.18 21.61 5.03
C CYS A 488 12.37 22.52 5.95
N VAL A 489 13.00 23.10 6.99
CA VAL A 489 12.37 24.07 7.90
C VAL A 489 11.82 25.27 7.14
N LEU A 490 12.63 25.86 6.24
CA LEU A 490 12.22 26.99 5.40
C LEU A 490 11.09 26.60 4.44
N SER A 491 11.15 25.42 3.81
CA SER A 491 10.11 24.95 2.90
C SER A 491 8.78 24.67 3.62
N LEU A 492 8.85 24.04 4.80
CA LEU A 492 7.70 23.74 5.67
C LEU A 492 7.02 25.03 6.13
N HIS A 493 7.75 25.92 6.79
CA HIS A 493 7.22 27.20 7.24
C HIS A 493 6.64 28.02 6.07
N LYS A 494 7.39 28.10 4.96
CA LYS A 494 6.94 28.85 3.79
C LYS A 494 5.62 28.33 3.24
N LYS A 495 5.47 27.00 3.12
CA LYS A 495 4.26 26.38 2.57
C LYS A 495 3.05 26.50 3.49
N CYS A 496 3.25 26.38 4.80
CA CYS A 496 2.17 26.33 5.77
C CYS A 496 1.69 27.71 6.26
N PHE A 497 2.54 28.76 6.20
CA PHE A 497 2.26 30.04 6.85
C PHE A 497 2.60 31.32 6.05
N HIS A 498 3.53 31.27 5.09
CA HIS A 498 3.94 32.45 4.32
C HIS A 498 3.23 32.56 2.96
N ASP A 499 3.22 31.46 2.20
CA ASP A 499 2.49 31.40 0.94
C ASP A 499 0.99 31.38 1.23
N ASP A 500 0.17 31.90 0.30
CA ASP A 500 -1.29 31.83 0.38
C ASP A 500 -1.76 30.41 0.74
N ALA A 501 -2.65 30.29 1.74
CA ALA A 501 -3.28 29.02 2.09
C ALA A 501 -3.89 28.39 0.82
N PRO A 502 -3.66 27.08 0.56
CA PRO A 502 -4.20 26.44 -0.63
C PRO A 502 -5.71 26.63 -0.74
N LYS A 503 -6.19 27.01 -1.93
CA LYS A 503 -7.60 27.28 -2.18
C LYS A 503 -8.22 26.23 -3.10
N ASP A 504 -9.49 25.95 -2.88
CA ASP A 504 -10.30 25.10 -3.74
C ASP A 504 -10.68 25.80 -5.06
N TYR A 505 -11.52 25.16 -5.88
CA TYR A 505 -12.00 25.74 -7.14
C TYR A 505 -12.97 26.92 -6.93
N ARG A 506 -13.58 27.05 -5.74
CA ARG A 506 -14.48 28.14 -5.32
C ARG A 506 -13.73 29.32 -4.67
N GLN A 507 -12.40 29.23 -4.56
CA GLN A 507 -11.50 30.18 -3.85
C GLN A 507 -11.62 30.20 -2.33
N VAL A 508 -12.22 29.16 -1.74
CA VAL A 508 -12.24 28.91 -0.29
C VAL A 508 -10.88 28.32 0.13
N SER A 509 -10.30 28.83 1.20
CA SER A 509 -9.06 28.30 1.77
C SER A 509 -9.29 26.94 2.44
N LEU A 510 -8.43 25.97 2.16
CA LEU A 510 -8.38 24.67 2.82
C LEU A 510 -7.85 24.85 4.25
N THR A 511 -8.61 24.37 5.24
CA THR A 511 -8.44 24.74 6.66
C THR A 511 -8.73 23.61 7.66
N ALA A 512 -9.10 22.41 7.23
CA ALA A 512 -9.50 21.32 8.14
C ALA A 512 -8.39 20.95 9.15
N VAL A 513 -7.12 21.02 8.76
CA VAL A 513 -5.97 20.82 9.67
C VAL A 513 -5.89 21.91 10.75
N LYS A 514 -6.29 23.16 10.46
CA LYS A 514 -6.31 24.22 11.48
C LYS A 514 -7.42 23.97 12.49
N GLN A 515 -8.64 23.71 11.99
CA GLN A 515 -9.82 23.41 12.80
C GLN A 515 -9.62 22.18 13.71
N ARG A 516 -9.00 21.12 13.20
CA ARG A 516 -8.62 19.93 13.98
C ARG A 516 -7.71 20.25 15.18
N PHE A 517 -6.86 21.26 15.07
CA PHE A 517 -5.97 21.73 16.14
C PHE A 517 -6.50 22.98 16.90
N GLU A 518 -7.72 23.44 16.60
CA GLU A 518 -8.52 24.35 17.44
C GLU A 518 -9.20 23.60 18.59
N ASP A 519 -9.19 22.27 18.58
CA ASP A 519 -9.64 21.44 19.70
C ASP A 519 -8.79 21.70 20.96
N LYS A 520 -9.47 21.86 22.10
CA LYS A 520 -8.88 22.04 23.43
C LYS A 520 -7.95 20.89 23.83
N ARG A 521 -8.15 19.69 23.27
CA ARG A 521 -7.24 18.54 23.41
C ARG A 521 -5.81 18.83 22.91
N TYR A 522 -5.64 19.83 22.02
CA TYR A 522 -4.35 20.30 21.52
C TYR A 522 -3.94 21.67 22.07
N GLU A 523 -4.60 22.19 23.11
CA GLU A 523 -4.39 23.54 23.66
C GLU A 523 -4.61 24.69 22.65
N GLU A 524 -5.54 24.53 21.69
CA GLU A 524 -5.90 25.56 20.69
C GLU A 524 -4.68 26.02 19.84
N ILE A 525 -3.69 25.13 19.65
CA ILE A 525 -2.34 25.45 19.15
C ILE A 525 -2.29 26.03 17.72
N SER A 526 -3.32 25.79 16.89
CA SER A 526 -3.40 26.36 15.55
C SER A 526 -3.67 27.87 15.52
N GLN A 527 -4.05 28.46 16.66
CA GLN A 527 -4.26 29.89 16.86
C GLN A 527 -3.01 30.62 17.41
N GLU A 528 -1.88 29.94 17.59
CA GLU A 528 -0.65 30.57 18.11
C GLU A 528 0.02 31.51 17.09
N GLU A 529 0.61 32.61 17.59
CA GLU A 529 1.28 33.60 16.74
C GLU A 529 2.51 33.01 16.03
N VAL A 530 2.41 32.85 14.72
CA VAL A 530 3.48 32.27 13.92
C VAL A 530 4.55 33.31 13.58
N LEU A 531 5.81 33.00 13.92
CA LEU A 531 6.98 33.77 13.49
C LEU A 531 6.91 34.11 11.98
N SER A 532 7.13 35.37 11.61
CA SER A 532 7.19 35.73 10.19
C SER A 532 8.38 35.06 9.49
N TYR A 533 8.26 34.84 8.18
CA TYR A 533 9.34 34.23 7.39
C TYR A 533 10.66 35.03 7.45
N GLY A 534 10.58 36.36 7.62
CA GLY A 534 11.75 37.22 7.85
C GLY A 534 12.42 37.00 9.20
N GLN A 535 11.63 36.89 10.29
CA GLN A 535 12.16 36.52 11.61
C GLN A 535 12.77 35.11 11.59
N LEU A 536 12.12 34.14 10.94
CA LEU A 536 12.66 32.79 10.81
C LEU A 536 13.99 32.78 10.04
N CYS A 537 14.08 33.47 8.89
CA CYS A 537 15.34 33.59 8.14
C CYS A 537 16.46 34.21 9.01
N ALA A 538 16.15 35.26 9.77
CA ALA A 538 17.11 35.90 10.68
C ALA A 538 17.58 34.95 11.79
N THR A 539 16.67 34.21 12.43
CA THR A 539 17.01 33.22 13.48
C THR A 539 17.81 32.03 12.94
N LEU A 540 17.57 31.64 11.68
CA LEU A 540 18.36 30.62 10.97
C LEU A 540 19.70 31.16 10.41
N GLY A 541 19.99 32.46 10.54
CA GLY A 541 21.19 33.09 9.97
C GLY A 541 21.18 33.24 8.44
N VAL A 542 20.05 32.98 7.79
CA VAL A 542 19.90 33.00 6.33
C VAL A 542 19.62 34.42 5.85
N LYS A 543 20.50 34.94 4.99
CA LYS A 543 20.25 36.21 4.29
C LYS A 543 19.05 36.04 3.34
N GLN A 544 18.08 36.94 3.42
CA GLN A 544 17.03 37.01 2.41
C GLN A 544 17.64 37.45 1.07
N GLU A 545 17.42 36.66 0.03
CA GLU A 545 17.39 37.20 -1.33
C GLU A 545 16.09 37.99 -1.49
N SER A 546 16.19 39.31 -1.35
CA SER A 546 15.08 40.21 -1.68
C SER A 546 14.81 40.14 -3.18
N PRO A 547 13.55 39.95 -3.64
CA PRO A 547 13.22 40.19 -5.03
C PRO A 547 13.34 41.70 -5.29
N GLU A 548 14.45 42.13 -5.89
CA GLU A 548 14.60 43.53 -6.31
C GLU A 548 13.48 43.86 -7.32
N PRO A 549 12.65 44.88 -7.07
CA PRO A 549 11.84 45.44 -8.13
C PRO A 549 12.79 46.07 -9.16
N PRO A 550 12.59 45.87 -10.47
CA PRO A 550 13.48 46.41 -11.49
C PRO A 550 13.53 47.94 -11.36
N SER A 551 14.68 48.46 -10.93
CA SER A 551 14.86 49.87 -10.63
C SER A 551 14.80 50.69 -11.91
N PHE A 552 13.96 51.72 -11.91
CA PHE A 552 13.70 52.56 -13.08
C PHE A 552 14.98 53.31 -13.48
N LEU A 553 15.40 53.15 -14.74
CA LEU A 553 16.34 54.10 -15.34
C LEU A 553 15.65 55.46 -15.46
N SER A 554 16.29 56.49 -14.89
CA SER A 554 15.78 57.85 -14.86
C SER A 554 15.65 58.43 -16.28
N ALA A 555 14.62 59.24 -16.51
CA ALA A 555 14.44 59.94 -17.78
C ALA A 555 15.36 61.15 -17.91
N GLY A 556 15.85 61.41 -19.12
CA GLY A 556 16.68 62.58 -19.43
C GLY A 556 16.86 62.80 -20.94
N GLU A 557 16.01 63.68 -21.50
CA GLU A 557 16.24 64.52 -22.70
C GLU A 557 16.50 63.86 -24.09
N ILE A 558 16.08 64.42 -25.24
CA ILE A 558 14.95 65.30 -25.61
C ILE A 558 14.64 65.08 -27.13
N HIS A 559 13.34 65.08 -27.49
CA HIS A 559 12.70 65.24 -28.82
C HIS A 559 13.48 65.18 -30.16
N THR A 560 12.87 64.54 -31.18
CA THR A 560 12.32 65.24 -32.38
C THR A 560 11.42 64.37 -33.28
N PHE A 561 10.30 64.96 -33.78
CA PHE A 561 9.55 64.68 -35.03
C PHE A 561 8.97 63.26 -35.34
N LEU A 562 7.77 63.06 -35.92
CA LEU A 562 6.70 63.94 -36.46
C LEU A 562 5.29 63.29 -36.38
N SER A 563 4.26 64.13 -36.22
CA SER A 563 2.83 64.02 -36.69
C SER A 563 1.95 62.76 -36.51
N SER A 564 0.77 62.98 -35.89
CA SER A 564 -0.48 62.21 -36.10
C SER A 564 -1.31 62.79 -37.28
N PRO A 565 -2.47 62.21 -37.68
CA PRO A 565 -3.74 62.68 -37.06
C PRO A 565 -4.94 61.69 -37.00
N SER A 566 -5.86 61.97 -36.04
CA SER A 566 -7.31 61.59 -36.01
C SER A 566 -7.72 60.11 -35.81
N GLY A 567 -8.72 59.77 -34.99
CA GLY A 567 -9.49 60.62 -34.06
C GLY A 567 -10.74 59.97 -33.40
N ARG A 568 -11.25 60.62 -32.33
CA ARG A 568 -12.48 60.33 -31.52
C ARG A 568 -12.41 59.03 -30.67
N ARG A 569 -12.53 59.00 -29.33
CA ARG A 569 -13.47 59.57 -28.31
C ARG A 569 -14.88 58.91 -28.32
N THR A 570 -15.51 58.49 -27.20
CA THR A 570 -15.25 58.74 -25.76
C THR A 570 -15.82 57.66 -24.79
N LYS A 571 -15.46 57.70 -23.50
CA LYS A 571 -15.90 56.80 -22.38
C LYS A 571 -17.13 57.32 -21.58
N ARG A 572 -17.85 56.40 -20.90
CA ARG A 572 -18.49 56.43 -19.53
C ARG A 572 -19.39 55.17 -19.40
N LYS A 573 -19.55 54.39 -18.32
CA LYS A 573 -19.36 54.47 -16.84
C LYS A 573 -20.40 55.28 -16.05
N ARG A 574 -21.44 54.62 -15.48
CA ARG A 574 -21.85 54.74 -14.05
C ARG A 574 -22.91 53.71 -13.57
N GLU A 575 -22.77 53.30 -12.31
CA GLU A 575 -23.72 53.07 -11.18
C GLU A 575 -25.13 52.43 -11.31
N ASN A 576 -25.53 51.86 -10.16
CA ASN A 576 -26.68 51.03 -9.81
C ASN A 576 -28.07 51.72 -9.84
N SER A 577 -29.15 50.96 -10.09
CA SER A 577 -30.39 50.95 -9.26
C SER A 577 -31.46 49.90 -9.66
N LEU A 578 -32.01 49.21 -8.65
CA LEU A 578 -33.41 48.71 -8.49
C LEU A 578 -34.11 47.76 -9.51
N GLN A 579 -34.28 46.49 -9.07
CA GLN A 579 -35.57 45.84 -8.70
C GLN A 579 -36.50 45.11 -9.74
N GLU A 580 -36.87 43.86 -9.37
CA GLU A 580 -38.05 43.00 -9.75
C GLU A 580 -38.28 42.54 -11.21
N ASP A 581 -38.62 41.29 -11.58
CA ASP A 581 -39.12 40.07 -10.90
C ASP A 581 -39.13 38.88 -11.93
N ARG A 582 -39.24 37.62 -11.44
CA ARG A 582 -39.49 36.32 -12.14
C ARG A 582 -38.41 35.76 -13.11
N GLY A 583 -37.94 34.52 -12.98
CA GLY A 583 -38.10 33.54 -11.88
C GLY A 583 -38.00 32.08 -12.31
N SER A 584 -37.16 31.29 -11.64
CA SER A 584 -37.28 29.84 -11.44
C SER A 584 -36.18 29.36 -10.47
N PHE A 585 -36.51 28.49 -9.51
CA PHE A 585 -35.59 28.01 -8.47
C PHE A 585 -35.42 26.49 -8.54
N VAL A 586 -34.20 26.01 -8.28
CA VAL A 586 -33.95 24.76 -7.55
C VAL A 586 -32.77 25.01 -6.61
N THR A 587 -33.01 24.96 -5.30
CA THR A 587 -32.00 25.13 -4.24
C THR A 587 -32.38 24.29 -3.04
N THR A 588 -31.48 23.46 -2.54
CA THR A 588 -31.60 22.83 -1.22
C THR A 588 -31.23 23.82 -0.12
N PRO A 589 -31.93 23.82 1.04
CA PRO A 589 -31.75 24.86 2.05
C PRO A 589 -30.69 24.51 3.11
N THR A 590 -30.14 25.56 3.72
CA THR A 590 -29.48 25.51 5.03
C THR A 590 -30.00 26.71 5.82
N ALA A 591 -30.55 26.47 7.01
CA ALA A 591 -31.09 27.53 7.86
C ALA A 591 -31.04 27.14 9.33
N GLU A 592 -30.37 27.96 10.13
CA GLU A 592 -30.52 28.02 11.58
C GLU A 592 -31.58 29.09 11.92
N LEU A 593 -32.27 28.95 13.06
CA LEU A 593 -32.25 29.92 14.18
C LEU A 593 -33.48 29.83 15.11
N SER A 594 -33.16 29.78 16.42
CA SER A 594 -33.82 30.49 17.54
C SER A 594 -35.29 30.23 17.94
N SER A 595 -35.42 29.71 19.18
CA SER A 595 -36.33 30.17 20.27
C SER A 595 -37.86 30.06 20.18
N GLN A 596 -38.42 29.46 21.26
CA GLN A 596 -39.84 29.47 21.69
C GLN A 596 -40.83 28.69 20.78
N GLU A 597 -41.74 27.86 21.32
CA GLU A 597 -41.97 27.46 22.72
C GLU A 597 -42.55 26.04 22.85
N GLU A 598 -42.76 25.61 24.08
CA GLU A 598 -43.13 24.26 24.50
C GLU A 598 -44.52 23.81 23.99
N THR A 599 -44.62 22.57 23.46
CA THR A 599 -45.52 21.51 23.97
C THR A 599 -45.51 20.32 22.98
N LEU A 600 -44.62 19.33 23.21
CA LEU A 600 -44.78 17.90 22.85
C LEU A 600 -43.52 17.08 23.23
N LEU A 601 -42.91 17.36 24.39
CA LEU A 601 -41.85 16.54 24.96
C LEU A 601 -42.46 15.26 25.58
N GLY A 602 -42.10 14.07 25.09
CA GLY A 602 -42.82 12.85 25.48
C GLY A 602 -42.21 11.47 25.28
N SER A 603 -41.02 11.29 24.67
CA SER A 603 -40.37 9.95 24.61
C SER A 603 -38.87 9.89 24.24
N PHE A 604 -38.14 11.02 24.20
CA PHE A 604 -36.78 11.07 23.64
C PHE A 604 -35.70 11.64 24.58
N LEU A 605 -35.60 11.07 25.79
CA LEU A 605 -34.45 11.24 26.68
C LEU A 605 -34.19 9.96 27.50
N ASP A 606 -33.48 9.00 26.90
CA ASP A 606 -32.62 8.08 27.68
C ASP A 606 -31.40 7.61 26.88
N TRP A 607 -30.43 8.50 26.73
CA TRP A 607 -29.02 8.16 26.51
C TRP A 607 -28.19 8.73 27.65
N SER A 608 -28.54 8.30 28.87
CA SER A 608 -27.77 8.57 30.08
C SER A 608 -26.81 7.41 30.39
N LEU A 609 -25.53 7.61 30.09
CA LEU A 609 -24.41 6.94 30.75
C LEU A 609 -24.43 5.40 30.79
N ASP A 610 -23.95 4.77 29.72
CA ASP A 610 -23.14 3.54 29.88
C ASP A 610 -21.87 3.66 29.04
N CYS A 611 -20.75 4.01 29.69
CA CYS A 611 -19.44 4.13 29.05
C CYS A 611 -18.75 2.76 28.95
N TYR A 612 -19.38 1.82 28.25
CA TYR A 612 -18.78 0.54 27.89
C TYR A 612 -18.43 0.53 26.40
N SER A 613 -17.12 0.47 26.13
CA SER A 613 -16.50 0.40 24.80
C SER A 613 -16.86 -0.91 24.10
N GLY A 614 -18.05 -1.00 23.49
CA GLY A 614 -18.44 -2.12 22.63
C GLY A 614 -17.86 -1.96 21.22
N TYR A 615 -17.14 -2.98 20.74
CA TYR A 615 -16.63 -3.00 19.36
C TYR A 615 -17.75 -3.30 18.35
N GLU A 616 -18.44 -2.26 17.88
CA GLU A 616 -19.17 -2.31 16.62
C GLU A 616 -18.17 -2.53 15.47
N GLY A 617 -18.39 -3.59 14.69
CA GLY A 617 -17.46 -3.97 13.64
C GLY A 617 -18.17 -4.55 12.41
N ASP A 618 -17.43 -5.36 11.66
CA ASP A 618 -17.58 -5.43 10.22
C ASP A 618 -18.65 -6.46 9.73
N GLN A 619 -19.94 -6.13 9.95
CA GLN A 619 -21.11 -6.91 9.49
C GLN A 619 -21.39 -6.82 7.97
N GLU A 620 -20.51 -6.22 7.18
CA GLU A 620 -20.80 -5.82 5.80
C GLU A 620 -21.08 -6.96 4.81
N SER A 621 -20.58 -8.17 5.07
CA SER A 621 -20.73 -9.33 4.16
C SER A 621 -22.04 -10.10 4.34
N GLU A 622 -22.95 -9.62 5.19
CA GLU A 622 -24.29 -10.19 5.31
C GLU A 622 -25.15 -9.75 4.13
N GLY A 623 -25.72 -10.73 3.40
CA GLY A 623 -26.74 -10.44 2.39
C GLY A 623 -28.03 -9.92 3.03
N GLU A 624 -28.69 -8.98 2.36
CA GLU A 624 -29.85 -8.25 2.89
C GLU A 624 -31.01 -9.21 3.23
N LYS A 625 -31.34 -9.33 4.52
CA LYS A 625 -32.51 -10.08 5.01
C LYS A 625 -33.69 -9.16 5.32
N GLU A 626 -34.21 -8.51 4.29
CA GLU A 626 -35.61 -8.04 4.29
C GLU A 626 -36.45 -8.97 3.40
N GLY A 627 -36.71 -10.16 3.94
CA GLY A 627 -37.54 -11.19 3.32
C GLY A 627 -38.26 -11.99 4.41
N ASP A 628 -39.59 -11.98 4.37
CA ASP A 628 -40.43 -12.48 5.46
C ASP A 628 -40.34 -14.01 5.62
N VAL A 629 -40.25 -14.48 6.86
CA VAL A 629 -39.80 -15.86 7.14
C VAL A 629 -40.97 -16.84 7.11
N THR A 630 -41.07 -17.61 6.02
CA THR A 630 -41.86 -18.84 5.96
C THR A 630 -40.96 -20.05 5.70
N VAL A 631 -41.01 -21.02 6.62
CA VAL A 631 -40.17 -22.22 6.62
C VAL A 631 -40.84 -23.34 5.83
N PRO A 632 -40.07 -24.11 5.03
CA PRO A 632 -40.27 -25.56 4.97
C PRO A 632 -38.97 -26.32 5.26
N SER A 633 -39.07 -27.38 6.06
CA SER A 633 -37.94 -28.26 6.40
C SER A 633 -37.59 -29.21 5.25
N GLY A 634 -36.30 -29.32 4.91
CA GLY A 634 -35.78 -30.34 4.00
C GLY A 634 -34.42 -30.86 4.46
N ILE A 635 -34.33 -32.16 4.75
CA ILE A 635 -33.04 -32.82 5.03
C ILE A 635 -32.43 -33.22 3.69
N LEU A 636 -31.22 -32.75 3.42
CA LEU A 636 -30.42 -33.14 2.25
C LEU A 636 -29.02 -33.54 2.71
N ASP A 637 -28.63 -34.77 2.38
CA ASP A 637 -27.40 -35.41 2.81
C ASP A 637 -26.25 -35.00 1.88
N VAL A 638 -25.37 -34.11 2.34
CA VAL A 638 -24.26 -33.60 1.54
C VAL A 638 -23.04 -34.50 1.70
N THR A 639 -22.92 -35.49 0.80
CA THR A 639 -21.77 -36.39 0.74
C THR A 639 -20.49 -35.60 0.49
N VAL A 640 -19.59 -35.55 1.48
CA VAL A 640 -18.34 -34.77 1.40
C VAL A 640 -17.35 -35.41 0.42
N VAL A 641 -17.26 -34.86 -0.79
CA VAL A 641 -16.27 -35.28 -1.80
C VAL A 641 -14.91 -34.60 -1.52
N TYR A 642 -14.10 -35.23 -0.68
CA TYR A 642 -12.67 -34.94 -0.58
C TYR A 642 -11.96 -35.29 -1.89
N LEU A 643 -11.47 -34.29 -2.64
CA LEU A 643 -10.57 -34.50 -3.77
C LEU A 643 -9.11 -34.33 -3.33
N ASN A 644 -8.34 -35.42 -3.35
CA ASN A 644 -6.91 -35.40 -3.01
C ASN A 644 -6.07 -34.72 -4.11
N PRO A 645 -5.13 -33.83 -3.77
CA PRO A 645 -4.38 -33.03 -4.73
C PRO A 645 -3.12 -33.73 -5.31
N GLU A 646 -3.13 -35.05 -5.51
CA GLU A 646 -1.97 -35.84 -6.00
C GLU A 646 -2.31 -36.82 -7.13
N GLN A 647 -2.87 -36.35 -8.25
CA GLN A 647 -3.01 -37.20 -9.45
C GLN A 647 -3.09 -36.47 -10.81
N HIS A 648 -2.06 -35.70 -11.18
CA HIS A 648 -1.90 -35.24 -12.57
C HIS A 648 -0.44 -35.29 -13.05
N CYS A 649 -0.12 -36.33 -13.83
CA CYS A 649 1.05 -36.38 -14.72
C CYS A 649 0.68 -37.11 -16.02
N CYS A 650 0.93 -36.44 -17.15
CA CYS A 650 1.04 -36.98 -18.51
C CYS A 650 -0.09 -37.87 -19.08
N GLN A 651 -0.82 -37.34 -20.07
CA GLN A 651 -0.74 -37.88 -21.45
C GLN A 651 -1.24 -36.86 -22.49
N GLU A 652 -0.78 -37.04 -23.74
CA GLU A 652 -1.12 -36.23 -24.92
C GLU A 652 -1.84 -37.11 -25.96
N SER A 653 -2.50 -36.49 -26.94
CA SER A 653 -3.14 -37.13 -28.12
C SER A 653 -4.46 -37.90 -27.81
N SER A 654 -5.43 -38.03 -28.73
CA SER A 654 -5.54 -37.56 -30.13
C SER A 654 -6.91 -36.95 -30.45
N ASP A 655 -7.09 -36.45 -31.67
CA ASP A 655 -8.40 -36.13 -32.27
C ASP A 655 -9.26 -37.40 -32.54
N GLU A 656 -10.58 -37.22 -32.69
CA GLU A 656 -11.46 -37.77 -33.76
C GLU A 656 -12.90 -37.19 -33.65
N GLU A 657 -13.73 -37.33 -34.70
CA GLU A 657 -15.04 -36.66 -34.90
C GLU A 657 -16.28 -37.42 -34.30
N PRO A 658 -17.50 -36.80 -34.24
CA PRO A 658 -18.64 -37.30 -33.45
C PRO A 658 -19.84 -37.95 -34.22
N CYS A 659 -20.79 -38.50 -33.44
CA CYS A 659 -22.19 -38.88 -33.76
C CYS A 659 -22.44 -40.21 -34.55
N PRO A 660 -23.67 -40.82 -34.49
CA PRO A 660 -24.84 -40.57 -33.62
C PRO A 660 -25.46 -41.82 -32.91
N GLU A 661 -26.45 -41.54 -32.06
CA GLU A 661 -27.68 -42.27 -31.64
C GLU A 661 -27.97 -43.73 -32.09
N ASP A 662 -28.43 -44.59 -31.14
CA ASP A 662 -29.75 -45.28 -31.19
C ASP A 662 -30.19 -45.85 -29.80
N GLU A 663 -31.43 -46.37 -29.70
CA GLU A 663 -32.15 -46.85 -28.50
C GLU A 663 -31.71 -48.25 -27.94
N GLY A 664 -32.26 -48.69 -26.78
CA GLY A 664 -32.16 -50.12 -26.40
C GLY A 664 -32.42 -50.57 -24.94
N CYS A 665 -33.63 -50.35 -24.42
CA CYS A 665 -34.13 -50.79 -23.10
C CYS A 665 -33.88 -52.28 -22.70
N LEU A 666 -33.56 -52.58 -21.41
CA LEU A 666 -34.31 -53.53 -20.51
C LEU A 666 -33.59 -53.92 -19.19
N VAL A 667 -34.38 -54.26 -18.17
CA VAL A 667 -33.95 -54.84 -16.86
C VAL A 667 -34.86 -56.04 -16.49
N PRO A 668 -34.28 -57.19 -16.12
CA PRO A 668 -34.63 -57.86 -14.84
C PRO A 668 -33.40 -58.50 -14.15
N GLY A 669 -33.43 -58.93 -12.87
CA GLY A 669 -34.49 -58.78 -11.86
C GLY A 669 -34.50 -59.85 -10.77
N THR A 670 -33.96 -59.54 -9.58
CA THR A 670 -34.32 -60.09 -8.23
C THR A 670 -34.07 -61.57 -7.85
N HIS A 671 -34.33 -61.86 -6.55
CA HIS A 671 -34.24 -63.11 -5.74
C HIS A 671 -32.90 -63.32 -4.99
N THR A 672 -32.82 -63.60 -3.66
CA THR A 672 -33.74 -63.65 -2.48
C THR A 672 -32.83 -63.63 -1.22
N LEU A 673 -33.04 -62.85 -0.12
CA LEU A 673 -34.02 -62.96 1.00
C LEU A 673 -33.96 -64.30 1.81
N PRO A 674 -34.32 -64.37 3.13
CA PRO A 674 -34.27 -63.35 4.22
C PRO A 674 -34.10 -63.86 5.71
N ILE A 675 -33.66 -62.98 6.66
CA ILE A 675 -34.19 -62.78 8.07
C ILE A 675 -34.12 -63.99 9.08
N PRO A 676 -34.35 -63.92 10.44
CA PRO A 676 -34.33 -62.84 11.46
C PRO A 676 -33.18 -62.99 12.51
N GLY A 677 -33.16 -62.21 13.60
CA GLY A 677 -32.23 -62.35 14.74
C GLY A 677 -32.90 -62.27 16.14
N SER A 678 -32.13 -62.46 17.22
CA SER A 678 -32.56 -62.21 18.62
C SER A 678 -31.39 -62.00 19.62
N LEU A 679 -31.77 -61.51 20.80
CA LEU A 679 -31.06 -60.89 21.93
C LEU A 679 -30.04 -61.75 22.76
N LEU A 680 -29.13 -61.02 23.47
CA LEU A 680 -28.39 -61.38 24.72
C LEU A 680 -27.27 -62.46 24.61
N CYS A 681 -26.21 -62.53 25.45
CA CYS A 681 -25.96 -61.97 26.80
C CYS A 681 -24.46 -61.89 27.22
N SER A 682 -24.05 -60.84 27.98
CA SER A 682 -22.87 -60.76 28.91
C SER A 682 -21.43 -60.91 28.31
N ARG A 683 -20.30 -60.52 28.96
CA ARG A 683 -20.00 -60.15 30.37
C ARG A 683 -18.73 -59.24 30.52
N ARG A 684 -18.64 -58.52 31.66
CA ARG A 684 -17.48 -57.84 32.34
C ARG A 684 -16.23 -58.75 32.57
N GLU A 685 -15.00 -58.31 32.93
CA GLU A 685 -14.32 -57.00 33.17
C GLU A 685 -12.77 -57.15 33.29
N LEU A 686 -12.02 -56.03 33.16
CA LEU A 686 -10.80 -55.60 33.92
C LEU A 686 -9.49 -56.46 34.00
N GLY A 687 -8.31 -55.84 33.71
CA GLY A 687 -7.13 -55.95 34.60
C GLY A 687 -5.68 -56.07 34.07
N LYS A 688 -4.92 -54.95 34.16
CA LYS A 688 -3.48 -54.79 34.54
C LYS A 688 -2.30 -55.46 33.78
N ASP A 689 -1.20 -54.70 33.67
CA ASP A 689 0.17 -55.13 33.37
C ASP A 689 0.88 -55.84 34.56
N VAL A 690 1.99 -56.57 34.29
CA VAL A 690 3.29 -56.47 35.01
C VAL A 690 4.46 -57.22 34.31
N THR A 691 5.69 -56.72 34.53
CA THR A 691 7.00 -57.44 34.60
C THR A 691 7.61 -58.21 33.40
N THR A 692 8.65 -57.59 32.79
CA THR A 692 10.06 -58.07 32.64
C THR A 692 10.41 -59.56 32.49
N SER A 693 11.27 -59.92 31.50
CA SER A 693 12.67 -60.40 31.72
C SER A 693 13.41 -60.95 30.47
N GLY A 694 14.60 -60.39 30.18
CA GLY A 694 15.87 -61.08 29.79
C GLY A 694 16.02 -61.92 28.49
N TYR A 695 17.06 -61.61 27.68
CA TYR A 695 18.31 -62.41 27.58
C TYR A 695 19.38 -61.76 26.65
N SER A 696 20.54 -61.39 27.23
CA SER A 696 21.96 -61.68 26.89
C SER A 696 22.46 -61.82 25.41
N SER A 697 23.72 -61.54 25.02
CA SER A 697 24.99 -61.30 25.78
C SER A 697 26.17 -60.79 24.88
N ILE A 698 27.30 -60.38 25.51
CA ILE A 698 28.72 -60.40 25.00
C ILE A 698 29.12 -59.31 23.96
N SER A 699 30.25 -58.58 24.05
CA SER A 699 31.34 -58.51 25.09
C SER A 699 32.27 -57.26 24.97
N SER A 700 32.79 -56.79 26.13
CA SER A 700 34.11 -56.11 26.38
C SER A 700 34.52 -54.84 25.58
N ALA A 701 35.27 -53.84 26.09
CA ALA A 701 35.80 -53.38 27.41
C ALA A 701 36.66 -52.10 27.11
N SER A 702 37.15 -51.21 27.99
CA SER A 702 36.92 -50.69 29.38
C SER A 702 37.83 -49.41 29.49
N SER A 703 38.29 -48.74 30.56
CA SER A 703 38.15 -48.65 32.04
C SER A 703 39.07 -47.48 32.51
N THR A 704 38.89 -46.71 33.61
CA THR A 704 37.77 -46.32 34.50
C THR A 704 38.30 -45.29 35.54
N ASN A 705 37.54 -44.22 35.85
CA ASN A 705 37.50 -43.51 37.16
C ASN A 705 38.77 -42.72 37.65
N SER A 706 38.75 -41.87 38.70
CA SER A 706 37.88 -40.74 39.14
C SER A 706 38.51 -40.04 40.39
N VAL A 707 37.82 -39.07 41.04
CA VAL A 707 37.96 -38.60 42.46
C VAL A 707 38.91 -37.40 42.80
N ASP A 708 38.30 -36.34 43.38
CA ASP A 708 38.66 -35.36 44.45
C ASP A 708 39.84 -34.33 44.51
N VAL A 709 39.42 -33.06 44.75
CA VAL A 709 39.75 -32.13 45.88
C VAL A 709 41.00 -31.18 45.92
N SER A 710 40.70 -29.94 46.40
CA SER A 710 41.51 -28.87 47.04
C SER A 710 42.56 -28.03 46.27
N SER A 711 42.16 -26.77 46.00
CA SER A 711 42.83 -25.47 46.30
C SER A 711 44.36 -25.31 46.37
N GLY A 712 44.90 -24.29 45.67
CA GLY A 712 46.20 -23.65 45.98
C GLY A 712 46.71 -22.60 44.97
N ASP A 713 46.72 -21.33 45.37
CA ASP A 713 47.47 -20.21 44.73
C ASP A 713 48.87 -20.04 45.37
N PRO A 714 49.77 -19.16 44.87
CA PRO A 714 50.29 -18.95 43.51
C PRO A 714 51.85 -19.16 43.50
N PRO A 715 52.69 -18.67 42.53
CA PRO A 715 53.10 -17.26 42.44
C PRO A 715 53.52 -16.76 41.01
N GLN A 716 54.18 -15.60 40.96
CA GLN A 716 54.70 -14.86 39.78
C GLN A 716 55.99 -15.52 39.16
N SER A 717 56.60 -15.12 38.04
CA SER A 717 56.96 -13.74 37.57
C SER A 717 57.68 -13.72 36.19
N THR A 718 58.23 -12.56 35.80
CA THR A 718 59.10 -12.22 34.63
C THR A 718 58.42 -11.95 33.27
N SER A 719 58.86 -10.98 32.46
CA SER A 719 59.70 -9.79 32.72
C SER A 719 59.49 -8.68 31.66
N VAL A 720 59.94 -7.46 31.97
CA VAL A 720 59.76 -6.20 31.21
C VAL A 720 60.81 -6.02 30.10
N LEU A 721 60.48 -5.34 28.99
CA LEU A 721 61.30 -4.26 28.37
C LEU A 721 60.63 -3.55 27.15
N SER A 722 60.56 -2.22 27.24
CA SER A 722 60.46 -1.22 26.15
C SER A 722 61.73 -0.30 26.25
N PRO A 723 61.97 0.87 25.59
CA PRO A 723 61.01 1.90 25.09
C PRO A 723 61.42 2.72 23.82
N GLY A 724 60.59 3.72 23.48
CA GLY A 724 60.97 5.02 22.85
C GLY A 724 60.88 5.14 21.31
N SER A 725 60.81 6.34 20.71
CA SER A 725 60.27 7.64 21.17
C SER A 725 60.26 8.69 20.04
N ASP A 726 59.16 9.45 19.92
CA ASP A 726 59.01 10.82 19.37
C ASP A 726 59.33 11.24 17.91
N SER A 727 58.29 11.81 17.28
CA SER A 727 58.24 13.16 16.62
C SER A 727 58.02 13.30 15.09
N SER A 728 57.05 14.18 14.74
CA SER A 728 56.79 14.86 13.43
C SER A 728 56.53 13.98 12.18
N THR A 729 55.45 14.15 11.41
CA THR A 729 55.09 15.32 10.58
C THR A 729 53.66 15.14 10.00
N GLN A 730 52.93 16.22 9.64
CA GLN A 730 51.68 16.15 8.86
C GLN A 730 51.93 16.12 7.32
N PRO A 731 50.93 16.35 6.43
CA PRO A 731 49.98 15.34 5.99
C PRO A 731 50.09 15.07 4.47
N CYS A 732 49.47 13.99 3.96
CA CYS A 732 49.30 13.79 2.52
C CYS A 732 47.92 13.22 2.16
N HIS A 733 47.26 13.88 1.21
CA HIS A 733 45.99 13.44 0.65
C HIS A 733 46.17 12.26 -0.31
N HIS A 734 45.20 11.33 -0.33
CA HIS A 734 44.89 10.59 -1.55
C HIS A 734 43.39 10.56 -1.83
N GLN A 735 42.95 11.37 -2.80
CA GLN A 735 41.60 11.33 -3.34
C GLN A 735 41.44 10.10 -4.24
N ALA A 736 40.76 9.05 -3.76
CA ALA A 736 40.40 7.89 -4.57
C ALA A 736 39.10 8.12 -5.37
N LYS A 737 39.14 9.01 -6.37
CA LYS A 737 38.00 9.23 -7.29
C LYS A 737 37.74 7.96 -8.12
N LYS A 738 36.62 7.26 -7.86
CA LYS A 738 36.04 6.30 -8.82
C LYS A 738 34.90 7.00 -9.57
N SER A 739 35.01 7.04 -10.89
CA SER A 739 34.13 7.81 -11.78
C SER A 739 32.86 7.04 -12.16
N CYS A 740 31.69 7.65 -11.94
CA CYS A 740 30.44 7.18 -12.53
C CYS A 740 30.43 7.39 -14.05
N LEU A 741 30.03 6.37 -14.81
CA LEU A 741 29.66 6.51 -16.23
C LEU A 741 28.15 6.29 -16.39
N GLN A 742 27.36 7.27 -15.96
CA GLN A 742 25.94 7.35 -16.31
C GLN A 742 25.80 7.97 -17.71
N CYS A 743 25.14 7.27 -18.62
CA CYS A 743 24.86 7.78 -19.96
C CYS A 743 23.69 8.77 -19.91
N ARG A 744 23.94 10.04 -20.26
CA ARG A 744 22.86 11.01 -20.52
C ARG A 744 22.18 10.71 -21.87
N PRO A 745 20.84 10.81 -21.98
CA PRO A 745 20.19 10.99 -23.27
C PRO A 745 20.52 12.39 -23.84
N PRO A 746 20.54 12.57 -25.17
CA PRO A 746 20.84 13.86 -25.78
C PRO A 746 19.63 14.80 -25.75
N ASN A 747 19.91 16.11 -25.66
CA ASN A 747 18.89 17.16 -25.79
C ASN A 747 18.24 17.13 -27.18
N LEU A 748 16.91 17.27 -27.23
CA LEU A 748 16.20 17.68 -28.45
C LEU A 748 15.99 19.20 -28.40
N LEU A 749 16.54 19.90 -29.38
CA LEU A 749 16.30 21.32 -29.62
C LEU A 749 14.90 21.52 -30.21
N GLU A 750 14.21 22.56 -29.75
CA GLU A 750 13.01 23.05 -30.41
C GLU A 750 13.35 23.53 -31.83
N ASN A 751 12.52 23.18 -32.80
CA ASN A 751 12.43 23.92 -34.06
C ASN A 751 11.05 23.72 -34.68
N SER A 752 10.34 24.82 -34.90
CA SER A 752 8.99 24.83 -35.44
C SER A 752 8.99 24.96 -36.95
N VAL A 753 8.35 24.02 -37.65
CA VAL A 753 7.73 24.20 -38.98
C VAL A 753 6.65 23.14 -39.13
N SER A 754 5.48 23.51 -39.66
CA SER A 754 4.39 22.59 -40.01
C SER A 754 4.19 22.50 -41.52
N PRO A 755 3.80 21.32 -42.04
CA PRO A 755 3.09 21.25 -43.31
C PRO A 755 1.80 20.41 -43.26
N ARG A 756 0.71 21.10 -43.63
CA ARG A 756 -0.62 20.62 -44.05
C ARG A 756 -0.66 19.17 -44.58
N GLN A 757 -1.61 18.36 -44.07
CA GLN A 757 -2.22 17.29 -44.87
C GLN A 757 -3.44 17.82 -45.63
N VAL A 758 -3.73 17.22 -46.79
CA VAL A 758 -4.72 17.70 -47.77
C VAL A 758 -5.88 16.71 -47.87
N LYS A 759 -7.12 17.22 -47.87
CA LYS A 759 -8.33 16.43 -48.17
C LYS A 759 -8.22 15.76 -49.54
N ARG A 760 -8.55 14.47 -49.62
CA ARG A 760 -9.26 13.92 -50.77
C ARG A 760 -10.43 13.06 -50.28
N GLN A 761 -11.61 13.37 -50.80
CA GLN A 761 -12.78 12.51 -50.74
C GLN A 761 -12.67 11.43 -51.82
N ASN A 762 -13.46 10.36 -51.70
CA ASN A 762 -14.27 9.83 -52.79
C ASN A 762 -15.52 9.16 -52.21
N LEU A 763 -16.58 9.02 -53.02
CA LEU A 763 -17.93 8.68 -52.59
C LEU A 763 -18.48 7.48 -53.38
N SER A 764 -19.15 6.56 -52.68
CA SER A 764 -20.32 5.78 -53.14
C SER A 764 -20.85 4.96 -51.94
N VAL A 765 -22.09 5.10 -51.42
CA VAL A 765 -23.42 4.85 -52.05
C VAL A 765 -23.59 3.33 -52.29
N HIS A 766 -24.58 2.59 -51.79
CA HIS A 766 -25.88 2.80 -51.09
C HIS A 766 -26.17 1.55 -50.17
N SER A 767 -27.20 1.40 -49.32
CA SER A 767 -28.30 2.23 -48.79
C SER A 767 -28.98 1.52 -47.57
N ASP A 768 -29.93 2.20 -46.91
CA ASP A 768 -31.08 1.68 -46.10
C ASP A 768 -30.82 0.87 -44.79
N GLU A 769 -31.59 1.00 -43.70
CA GLU A 769 -32.64 1.99 -43.36
C GLU A 769 -32.75 2.24 -41.84
N ASP A 770 -33.64 3.16 -41.44
CA ASP A 770 -33.75 3.83 -40.14
C ASP A 770 -34.09 2.98 -38.89
N MET A 771 -33.61 3.43 -37.72
CA MET A 771 -34.52 3.99 -36.71
C MET A 771 -33.83 5.00 -35.79
N ASN A 772 -34.49 6.15 -35.58
CA ASN A 772 -33.97 7.30 -34.83
C ASN A 772 -34.72 7.47 -33.50
N LEU A 773 -34.00 7.78 -32.41
CA LEU A 773 -34.41 8.53 -31.21
C LEU A 773 -33.21 8.52 -30.21
N GLY A 774 -32.75 9.61 -29.62
CA GLY A 774 -33.11 11.02 -29.78
C GLY A 774 -33.18 11.75 -28.44
N PHE A 775 -32.48 12.89 -28.34
CA PHE A 775 -32.48 13.93 -27.28
C PHE A 775 -31.36 13.98 -26.22
N LEU A 776 -30.93 15.24 -26.00
CA LEU A 776 -30.28 15.93 -24.87
C LEU A 776 -29.69 15.06 -23.73
N LYS A 777 -28.45 15.22 -23.29
CA LYS A 777 -27.57 16.43 -23.25
C LYS A 777 -28.12 17.58 -22.38
N LEU A 778 -28.09 17.37 -21.07
CA LEU A 778 -27.72 18.35 -20.06
C LEU A 778 -26.58 17.76 -19.23
#